data_AF-A0A6M2DGD9-F1
#
_entry.id   AF-A0A6M2DGD9-F1
#
_cell.length_a   1.000
_cell.length_b   1.000
_cell.length_c   1.000
_cell.angle_alpha   90.00
_cell.angle_beta   90.00
_cell.angle_gamma   90.00
#
_symmetry.space_group_name_H-M   'P 1'
#
loop_
_entity.id
_entity.type
_entity.pdbx_description
1 polymer ?
#
loop_
_entity_poly.entity_id
_entity_poly.type
_entity_poly.pdbx_seq_one_letter_code
_entity_poly.pdbx_strand_id
1 'polypeptide(L)'
;NKITDMDILQKYLQDLEDKPLGQRYKIINQIHKEISNTSLSTQQQTTLLETFKAKDNIEKKLWVNLLSNLKIRALFIEKLKSEDHEFIEILLKGSKWFFVEPEHKLTGNDIIFNIFPYISYSIRIQFLYYISKYYNTGFIDELFILIRKEYNLKLALKVLTYCSSEFIIKVLMEDNLNVDDKLLLKIYKSNSACIINYLQLVDKEKLNGYGTIFKILAWQNPDVFFQFYHNNDALNLSHLGENCTKKLIATNKSYILGKPERYLNILHKRTLYYSLSLDDYKKFYLRLANTNREDEYVQNFNRKGMFYTLLCYMKDDIKVEFLFSVYRTLYDKDLLENKLLYTKALLDILPLSMKSHCAQINIDDRVSDWEQWYCYINPNEAYDKLKQLVYITNDANDRLKYIKYMIKNCGIYKDLVNLVQVLKYINERHRNEDSAFRNAILDSIKNNFDLKLFGIEIWTCIDEIVMLIHLADEWDVVAHSCYNILTERTRFNIKNNINIDEYLEYIIIVFKTIHKGHYNFLIDNTEYEKMCIEHTINILPNLMCFNVDNDAVNILNTICHFNLRHDDKLSIVNYEWVFNAIKSILNKNDTYLVSCIKDNINNDEEAKALLNITINDKITIFNVLKYIKSKPDVIIQSLHQILTESIMLYAKKIIFCIKKRKFIYIPGLKQIVLTFCLDKLKLSDVPKVKSNVVKVLCFLVDSKSFYDLMFSYFPEHKKVDVKNRDLEVYAMQQAIACCIGKYTNSPDTLKALLTFCRGDYLKLTLGSLNSVCLKLSQNNALSFLNTNIDQPVSAKKHYIRLINIISTKHNALTMLKEMWNKEANPSLRHVIITLVFNWFASDANDEIWMLLKNIFLGLTIQDKDIFNLLLSFNKVSDAYVEEHIKLCWSTSLHLENKEKVSLNQEKCIIMNRIINNIKLFDEKFLDE
;
A
#
# COMPACT_ATOMS: atom_id res chain seq x y z
N ASN A 1 -24.47 7.89 59.45
CA ASN A 1 -23.84 7.00 58.44
C ASN A 1 -23.89 7.51 57.00
N LYS A 2 -24.16 8.80 56.73
CA LYS A 2 -24.10 9.40 55.36
C LYS A 2 -22.69 9.88 54.95
N ILE A 3 -21.72 9.85 55.87
CA ILE A 3 -20.49 10.66 55.79
C ILE A 3 -19.22 9.80 55.59
N THR A 4 -19.21 8.52 55.98
CA THR A 4 -17.96 7.72 56.04
C THR A 4 -17.39 7.28 54.69
N ASP A 5 -18.21 6.95 53.68
CA ASP A 5 -17.70 6.34 52.45
C ASP A 5 -17.31 7.35 51.35
N MET A 6 -17.93 8.54 51.36
CA MET A 6 -17.50 9.69 50.55
C MET A 6 -16.15 10.23 51.02
N ASP A 7 -15.95 10.28 52.35
CA ASP A 7 -14.67 10.64 52.96
C ASP A 7 -13.58 9.61 52.62
N ILE A 8 -13.93 8.32 52.52
CA ILE A 8 -13.01 7.26 52.06
C ILE A 8 -12.58 7.51 50.60
N LEU A 9 -13.52 7.74 49.68
CA LEU A 9 -13.19 8.02 48.28
C LEU A 9 -12.35 9.30 48.14
N GLN A 10 -12.73 10.39 48.83
CA GLN A 10 -11.98 11.66 48.79
C GLN A 10 -10.58 11.53 49.40
N LYS A 11 -10.44 10.84 50.53
CA LYS A 11 -9.15 10.55 51.16
C LYS A 11 -8.25 9.75 50.23
N TYR A 12 -8.78 8.72 49.58
CA TYR A 12 -8.02 7.93 48.63
C TYR A 12 -7.68 8.68 47.33
N LEU A 13 -8.54 9.59 46.88
CA LEU A 13 -8.27 10.46 45.73
C LEU A 13 -7.15 11.46 46.04
N GLN A 14 -7.08 11.98 47.27
CA GLN A 14 -5.93 12.78 47.73
C GLN A 14 -4.65 11.92 47.81
N ASP A 15 -4.76 10.68 48.27
CA ASP A 15 -3.65 9.71 48.30
C ASP A 15 -3.14 9.27 46.91
N LEU A 16 -3.86 9.58 45.83
CA LEU A 16 -3.45 9.30 44.45
C LEU A 16 -2.57 10.42 43.87
N GLU A 17 -2.57 11.62 44.47
CA GLU A 17 -1.68 12.72 44.08
C GLU A 17 -0.23 12.36 44.48
N ASP A 18 0.73 12.67 43.60
CA ASP A 18 2.18 12.44 43.76
C ASP A 18 2.72 10.99 43.89
N LYS A 19 1.87 9.95 43.81
CA LYS A 19 2.34 8.55 43.85
C LYS A 19 2.73 7.96 42.48
N PRO A 20 3.75 7.08 42.41
CA PRO A 20 4.08 6.31 41.20
C PRO A 20 2.91 5.48 40.68
N LEU A 21 2.81 5.34 39.35
CA LEU A 21 1.63 4.73 38.71
C LEU A 21 1.35 3.29 39.19
N GLY A 22 2.39 2.50 39.48
CA GLY A 22 2.23 1.14 40.01
C GLY A 22 1.52 1.12 41.38
N GLN A 23 1.78 2.11 42.22
CA GLN A 23 1.09 2.29 43.50
C GLN A 23 -0.32 2.83 43.29
N ARG A 24 -0.51 3.79 42.37
CA ARG A 24 -1.85 4.29 41.99
C ARG A 24 -2.77 3.16 41.51
N TYR A 25 -2.26 2.21 40.71
CA TYR A 25 -3.03 1.02 40.30
C TYR A 25 -3.38 0.09 41.48
N LYS A 26 -2.46 -0.11 42.44
CA LYS A 26 -2.73 -0.90 43.64
C LYS A 26 -3.83 -0.26 44.49
N ILE A 27 -3.70 1.04 44.74
CA ILE A 27 -4.68 1.85 45.48
C ILE A 27 -6.05 1.77 44.78
N ILE A 28 -6.10 1.90 43.46
CA ILE A 28 -7.36 1.79 42.70
C ILE A 28 -8.02 0.42 42.80
N ASN A 29 -7.23 -0.66 42.70
CA ASN A 29 -7.76 -2.00 42.88
C ASN A 29 -8.23 -2.22 44.33
N GLN A 30 -7.59 -1.56 45.29
CA GLN A 30 -7.97 -1.61 46.69
C GLN A 30 -9.28 -0.84 46.95
N ILE A 31 -9.39 0.40 46.45
CA ILE A 31 -10.64 1.20 46.46
C ILE A 31 -11.78 0.41 45.82
N HIS A 32 -11.53 -0.18 44.65
CA HIS A 32 -12.52 -0.98 43.94
C HIS A 32 -12.99 -2.17 44.79
N LYS A 33 -12.08 -2.90 45.44
CA LYS A 33 -12.43 -4.00 46.36
C LYS A 33 -13.20 -3.53 47.59
N GLU A 34 -12.75 -2.46 48.24
CA GLU A 34 -13.36 -1.93 49.48
C GLU A 34 -14.79 -1.44 49.22
N ILE A 35 -15.02 -0.69 48.15
CA ILE A 35 -16.36 -0.19 47.76
C ILE A 35 -17.26 -1.34 47.30
N SER A 36 -16.71 -2.37 46.65
CA SER A 36 -17.50 -3.52 46.20
C SER A 36 -17.97 -4.42 47.35
N ASN A 37 -17.30 -4.35 48.50
CA ASN A 37 -17.65 -5.11 49.70
C ASN A 37 -18.60 -4.35 50.64
N THR A 38 -18.94 -3.09 50.33
CA THR A 38 -19.82 -2.26 51.16
C THR A 38 -21.27 -2.38 50.71
N SER A 39 -22.20 -2.56 51.65
CA SER A 39 -23.65 -2.64 51.41
C SER A 39 -24.27 -1.25 51.26
N LEU A 40 -24.06 -0.63 50.08
CA LEU A 40 -24.65 0.67 49.72
C LEU A 40 -26.06 0.50 49.16
N SER A 41 -27.00 1.37 49.53
CA SER A 41 -28.31 1.47 48.87
C SER A 41 -28.16 2.00 47.43
N THR A 42 -29.12 1.68 46.54
CA THR A 42 -29.10 2.09 45.12
C THR A 42 -28.93 3.61 44.94
N GLN A 43 -29.51 4.41 45.83
CA GLN A 43 -29.40 5.87 45.78
C GLN A 43 -27.99 6.34 46.16
N GLN A 44 -27.37 5.73 47.18
CA GLN A 44 -25.98 6.04 47.57
C GLN A 44 -24.97 5.63 46.50
N GLN A 45 -25.18 4.48 45.85
CA GLN A 45 -24.35 4.01 44.73
C GLN A 45 -24.37 4.99 43.55
N THR A 46 -25.56 5.52 43.25
CA THR A 46 -25.75 6.52 42.18
C THR A 46 -25.06 7.84 42.55
N THR A 47 -25.29 8.36 43.76
CA THR A 47 -24.67 9.60 44.24
C THR A 47 -23.14 9.52 44.27
N LEU A 48 -22.56 8.37 44.65
CA LEU A 48 -21.11 8.15 44.64
C LEU A 48 -20.51 8.35 43.24
N LEU A 49 -21.11 7.75 42.21
CA LEU A 49 -20.60 7.85 40.83
C LEU A 49 -20.86 9.23 40.20
N GLU A 50 -21.96 9.89 40.55
CA GLU A 50 -22.27 11.24 40.06
C GLU A 50 -21.34 12.31 40.65
N THR A 51 -20.96 12.16 41.91
CA THR A 51 -20.05 13.08 42.60
C THR A 51 -18.58 12.83 42.24
N PHE A 52 -18.21 11.60 41.86
CA PHE A 52 -16.86 11.27 41.44
C PHE A 52 -16.53 11.80 40.02
N LYS A 53 -15.93 12.99 39.97
CA LYS A 53 -15.45 13.62 38.72
C LYS A 53 -14.03 13.14 38.39
N ALA A 54 -13.94 12.04 37.63
CA ALA A 54 -12.66 11.49 37.18
C ALA A 54 -11.85 12.50 36.32
N LYS A 55 -10.66 12.88 36.80
CA LYS A 55 -9.79 13.89 36.18
C LYS A 55 -8.88 13.30 35.10
N ASP A 56 -8.42 12.06 35.26
CA ASP A 56 -7.49 11.41 34.35
C ASP A 56 -7.97 10.03 33.86
N ASN A 57 -7.22 9.42 32.94
CA ASN A 57 -7.60 8.12 32.35
C ASN A 57 -7.56 6.95 33.35
N ILE A 58 -6.88 7.10 34.48
CA ILE A 58 -6.75 6.09 35.52
C ILE A 58 -7.97 6.15 36.44
N GLU A 59 -8.35 7.36 36.86
CA GLU A 59 -9.60 7.64 37.57
C GLU A 59 -10.82 7.27 36.73
N LYS A 60 -10.80 7.56 35.42
CA LYS A 60 -11.85 7.12 34.48
C LYS A 60 -11.99 5.60 34.45
N LYS A 61 -10.86 4.87 34.50
CA LYS A 61 -10.87 3.41 34.57
C LYS A 61 -11.43 2.92 35.90
N LEU A 62 -11.09 3.54 37.03
CA LEU A 62 -11.71 3.25 38.33
C LEU A 62 -13.22 3.49 38.27
N TRP A 63 -13.66 4.63 37.73
CA TRP A 63 -15.07 4.98 37.58
C TRP A 63 -15.83 3.91 36.80
N VAL A 64 -15.27 3.45 35.66
CA VAL A 64 -15.88 2.39 34.84
C VAL A 64 -15.87 1.04 35.56
N ASN A 65 -14.82 0.72 36.31
CA ASN A 65 -14.76 -0.51 37.11
C ASN A 65 -15.82 -0.52 38.23
N LEU A 66 -16.04 0.62 38.89
CA LEU A 66 -17.10 0.78 39.89
C LEU A 66 -18.47 0.66 39.22
N LEU A 67 -18.71 1.36 38.11
CA LEU A 67 -19.94 1.21 37.33
C LEU A 67 -20.18 -0.25 36.91
N SER A 68 -19.12 -0.98 36.55
CA SER A 68 -19.23 -2.40 36.17
C SER A 68 -19.67 -3.31 37.29
N ASN A 69 -19.40 -2.96 38.54
CA ASN A 69 -19.84 -3.73 39.69
C ASN A 69 -21.26 -3.32 40.12
N LEU A 70 -21.57 -2.03 40.04
CA LEU A 70 -22.87 -1.47 40.46
C LEU A 70 -23.96 -1.62 39.40
N LYS A 71 -23.59 -1.81 38.13
CA LYS A 71 -24.48 -2.06 36.98
C LYS A 71 -25.62 -1.04 36.81
N ILE A 72 -25.31 0.24 37.03
CA ILE A 72 -26.31 1.31 36.98
C ILE A 72 -26.60 1.71 35.53
N ARG A 73 -27.66 1.13 34.94
CA ARG A 73 -28.07 1.35 33.53
C ARG A 73 -28.22 2.83 33.16
N ALA A 74 -28.86 3.62 34.01
CA ALA A 74 -29.12 5.04 33.75
C ALA A 74 -27.83 5.84 33.60
N LEU A 75 -26.85 5.61 34.47
CA LEU A 75 -25.55 6.28 34.42
C LEU A 75 -24.72 5.85 33.21
N PHE A 76 -24.80 4.58 32.81
CA PHE A 76 -24.14 4.14 31.57
C PHE A 76 -24.67 4.92 30.36
N ILE A 77 -26.00 5.02 30.21
CA ILE A 77 -26.63 5.74 29.11
C ILE A 77 -26.33 7.24 29.18
N GLU A 78 -26.32 7.85 30.37
CA GLU A 78 -25.96 9.26 30.55
C GLU A 78 -24.51 9.51 30.14
N LYS A 79 -23.55 8.68 30.56
CA LYS A 79 -22.13 8.85 30.17
C LYS A 79 -21.83 8.55 28.72
N LEU A 80 -22.66 7.77 28.02
CA LEU A 80 -22.54 7.66 26.56
C LEU A 80 -22.76 9.00 25.85
N LYS A 81 -23.53 9.93 26.43
CA LYS A 81 -23.80 11.26 25.85
C LYS A 81 -22.66 12.26 26.09
N SER A 82 -21.58 11.85 26.74
CA SER A 82 -20.40 12.68 26.94
C SER A 82 -19.67 12.97 25.62
N GLU A 83 -19.04 14.13 25.51
CA GLU A 83 -18.17 14.47 24.38
C GLU A 83 -16.71 13.99 24.61
N ASP A 84 -16.45 13.29 25.72
CA ASP A 84 -15.16 12.66 26.01
C ASP A 84 -15.07 11.27 25.36
N HIS A 85 -14.62 11.26 24.10
CA HIS A 85 -14.46 10.03 23.32
C HIS A 85 -13.48 9.02 23.95
N GLU A 86 -12.45 9.46 24.67
CA GLU A 86 -11.54 8.52 25.34
C GLU A 86 -12.24 7.81 26.50
N PHE A 87 -13.06 8.54 27.25
CA PHE A 87 -13.84 7.97 28.33
C PHE A 87 -14.86 6.96 27.83
N ILE A 88 -15.58 7.28 26.75
CA ILE A 88 -16.55 6.36 26.15
C ILE A 88 -15.87 5.07 25.66
N GLU A 89 -14.68 5.16 25.07
CA GLU A 89 -13.96 3.95 24.64
C GLU A 89 -13.59 3.04 25.83
N ILE A 90 -13.22 3.62 26.98
CA ILE A 90 -12.98 2.88 28.23
C ILE A 90 -14.30 2.29 28.75
N LEU A 91 -15.38 3.08 28.74
CA LEU A 91 -16.72 2.70 29.18
C LEU A 91 -17.25 1.48 28.40
N LEU A 92 -17.25 1.54 27.06
CA LEU A 92 -17.71 0.44 26.19
C LEU A 92 -16.91 -0.85 26.40
N LYS A 93 -15.59 -0.74 26.62
CA LYS A 93 -14.72 -1.90 26.87
C LYS A 93 -14.93 -2.51 28.26
N GLY A 94 -15.15 -1.68 29.27
CA GLY A 94 -15.25 -2.09 30.67
C GLY A 94 -16.64 -2.57 31.07
N SER A 95 -17.71 -2.08 30.44
CA SER A 95 -19.09 -2.35 30.84
C SER A 95 -19.76 -3.44 29.99
N LYS A 96 -19.15 -4.64 29.92
CA LYS A 96 -19.71 -5.78 29.16
C LYS A 96 -21.09 -6.21 29.68
N TRP A 97 -21.35 -6.06 30.98
CA TRP A 97 -22.62 -6.38 31.64
C TRP A 97 -23.82 -5.77 30.89
N PHE A 98 -23.69 -4.52 30.43
CA PHE A 98 -24.75 -3.79 29.73
C PHE A 98 -25.20 -4.46 28.43
N PHE A 99 -24.30 -5.17 27.74
CA PHE A 99 -24.60 -5.81 26.46
C PHE A 99 -25.01 -7.28 26.58
N VAL A 100 -24.61 -7.93 27.69
CA VAL A 100 -24.82 -9.38 27.90
C VAL A 100 -26.10 -9.64 28.66
N GLU A 101 -26.39 -8.86 29.69
CA GLU A 101 -27.49 -9.10 30.63
C GLU A 101 -28.86 -8.69 30.04
N PRO A 102 -29.85 -9.59 30.01
CA PRO A 102 -31.15 -9.35 29.35
C PRO A 102 -31.88 -8.08 29.81
N GLU A 103 -31.85 -7.76 31.10
CA GLU A 103 -32.51 -6.62 31.74
C GLU A 103 -31.97 -5.25 31.27
N HIS A 104 -30.81 -5.24 30.63
CA HIS A 104 -30.17 -4.02 30.13
C HIS A 104 -30.25 -3.90 28.61
N LYS A 105 -30.77 -4.93 27.92
CA LYS A 105 -30.86 -4.92 26.47
C LYS A 105 -31.78 -3.82 25.96
N LEU A 106 -31.36 -3.20 24.86
CA LEU A 106 -32.06 -2.09 24.23
C LEU A 106 -32.87 -2.59 23.03
N THR A 107 -33.99 -1.93 22.75
CA THR A 107 -34.71 -2.14 21.50
C THR A 107 -34.00 -1.43 20.34
N GLY A 108 -34.30 -1.83 19.09
CA GLY A 108 -33.80 -1.12 17.91
C GLY A 108 -34.15 0.37 17.92
N ASN A 109 -35.38 0.70 18.33
CA ASN A 109 -35.85 2.08 18.43
C ASN A 109 -35.09 2.87 19.50
N ASP A 110 -34.79 2.27 20.66
CA ASP A 110 -33.98 2.92 21.68
C ASP A 110 -32.59 3.29 21.16
N ILE A 111 -31.96 2.39 20.41
CA ILE A 111 -30.63 2.61 19.84
C ILE A 111 -30.67 3.78 18.85
N ILE A 112 -31.64 3.76 17.93
CA ILE A 112 -31.72 4.70 16.80
C ILE A 112 -32.21 6.08 17.22
N PHE A 113 -33.22 6.17 18.08
CA PHE A 113 -33.88 7.43 18.41
C PHE A 113 -33.45 8.00 19.77
N ASN A 114 -33.06 7.14 20.73
CA ASN A 114 -32.70 7.60 22.09
C ASN A 114 -31.18 7.66 22.34
N ILE A 115 -30.37 6.96 21.55
CA ILE A 115 -28.90 6.93 21.72
C ILE A 115 -28.18 7.65 20.58
N PHE A 116 -28.39 7.25 19.33
CA PHE A 116 -27.65 7.76 18.17
C PHE A 116 -27.62 9.30 18.03
N PRO A 117 -28.71 10.05 18.34
CA PRO A 117 -28.68 11.51 18.27
C PRO A 117 -27.67 12.16 19.24
N TYR A 118 -27.37 11.48 20.34
CA TYR A 118 -26.51 11.98 21.42
C TYR A 118 -25.09 11.40 21.39
N ILE A 119 -24.78 10.52 20.43
CA ILE A 119 -23.44 9.96 20.28
C ILE A 119 -22.88 10.24 18.89
N SER A 120 -21.56 10.25 18.80
CA SER A 120 -20.87 10.52 17.55
C SER A 120 -20.85 9.33 16.60
N TYR A 121 -20.63 9.60 15.32
CA TYR A 121 -20.52 8.54 14.29
C TYR A 121 -19.46 7.48 14.66
N SER A 122 -18.32 7.93 15.19
CA SER A 122 -17.24 7.03 15.61
C SER A 122 -17.67 6.11 16.75
N ILE A 123 -18.44 6.64 17.72
CA ILE A 123 -18.98 5.86 18.84
C ILE A 123 -20.11 4.94 18.37
N ARG A 124 -20.96 5.34 17.41
CA ARG A 124 -22.00 4.46 16.84
C ARG A 124 -21.42 3.17 16.30
N ILE A 125 -20.33 3.26 15.53
CA ILE A 125 -19.68 2.07 14.97
C ILE A 125 -19.18 1.13 16.09
N GLN A 126 -18.57 1.69 17.14
CA GLN A 126 -18.12 0.88 18.28
C GLN A 126 -19.29 0.27 19.04
N PHE A 127 -20.32 1.06 19.32
CA PHE A 127 -21.53 0.63 20.02
C PHE A 127 -22.26 -0.48 19.27
N LEU A 128 -22.43 -0.33 17.95
CA LEU A 128 -22.97 -1.36 17.06
C LEU A 128 -22.13 -2.64 17.10
N TYR A 129 -20.80 -2.54 17.07
CA TYR A 129 -19.93 -3.72 17.21
C TYR A 129 -20.20 -4.49 18.51
N TYR A 130 -20.38 -3.79 19.63
CA TYR A 130 -20.68 -4.43 20.92
C TYR A 130 -22.08 -5.07 20.93
N ILE A 131 -23.09 -4.38 20.42
CA ILE A 131 -24.44 -4.94 20.27
C ILE A 131 -24.42 -6.20 19.40
N SER A 132 -23.85 -6.10 18.19
CA SER A 132 -23.75 -7.20 17.24
C SER A 132 -22.98 -8.41 17.76
N LYS A 133 -22.07 -8.21 18.71
CA LYS A 133 -21.31 -9.30 19.31
C LYS A 133 -22.08 -10.08 20.37
N TYR A 134 -22.99 -9.43 21.10
CA TYR A 134 -23.61 -9.98 22.31
C TYR A 134 -25.12 -10.22 22.21
N TYR A 135 -25.78 -9.67 21.19
CA TYR A 135 -27.21 -9.87 20.95
C TYR A 135 -27.42 -11.05 20.00
N ASN A 136 -28.64 -11.60 19.97
CA ASN A 136 -28.96 -12.73 19.09
C ASN A 136 -29.05 -12.28 17.62
N THR A 137 -28.84 -13.21 16.70
CA THR A 137 -28.81 -12.94 15.26
C THR A 137 -30.12 -12.35 14.73
N GLY A 138 -31.28 -12.82 15.22
CA GLY A 138 -32.59 -12.29 14.78
C GLY A 138 -32.77 -10.81 15.09
N PHE A 139 -32.35 -10.36 16.28
CA PHE A 139 -32.33 -8.95 16.63
C PHE A 139 -31.36 -8.15 15.74
N ILE A 140 -30.21 -8.72 15.37
CA ILE A 140 -29.25 -8.05 14.50
C ILE A 140 -29.78 -7.91 13.07
N ASP A 141 -30.54 -8.89 12.58
CA ASP A 141 -31.25 -8.82 11.30
C ASP A 141 -32.28 -7.67 11.31
N GLU A 142 -33.11 -7.57 12.35
CA GLU A 142 -34.06 -6.45 12.53
C GLU A 142 -33.34 -5.09 12.63
N LEU A 143 -32.26 -5.04 13.41
CA LEU A 143 -31.45 -3.83 13.58
C LEU A 143 -30.80 -3.39 12.27
N PHE A 144 -30.35 -4.33 11.43
CA PHE A 144 -29.82 -4.02 10.10
C PHE A 144 -30.87 -3.29 9.25
N ILE A 145 -32.10 -3.83 9.20
CA ILE A 145 -33.21 -3.25 8.44
C ILE A 145 -33.50 -1.83 8.94
N LEU A 146 -33.58 -1.66 10.26
CA LEU A 146 -33.87 -0.36 10.87
C LEU A 146 -32.77 0.67 10.59
N ILE A 147 -31.48 0.28 10.67
CA ILE A 147 -30.35 1.17 10.35
C ILE A 147 -30.36 1.56 8.87
N ARG A 148 -30.61 0.61 7.96
CA ARG A 148 -30.67 0.89 6.52
C ARG A 148 -31.78 1.87 6.19
N LYS A 149 -32.95 1.69 6.82
CA LYS A 149 -34.11 2.58 6.68
C LYS A 149 -33.83 3.99 7.17
N GLU A 150 -33.34 4.14 8.39
CA GLU A 150 -33.22 5.45 9.06
C GLU A 150 -31.93 6.21 8.72
N TYR A 151 -30.88 5.51 8.28
CA TYR A 151 -29.58 6.10 7.93
C TYR A 151 -29.14 5.76 6.51
N ASN A 152 -28.32 4.73 6.35
CA ASN A 152 -27.86 4.29 5.04
C ASN A 152 -27.30 2.87 5.12
N LEU A 153 -27.27 2.22 3.95
CA LEU A 153 -26.68 0.91 3.77
C LEU A 153 -25.24 0.84 4.29
N LYS A 154 -24.41 1.87 4.09
CA LYS A 154 -23.00 1.86 4.52
C LYS A 154 -22.85 1.67 6.04
N LEU A 155 -23.74 2.24 6.84
CA LEU A 155 -23.79 2.02 8.28
C LEU A 155 -24.37 0.64 8.62
N ALA A 156 -25.42 0.20 7.92
CA ALA A 156 -26.03 -1.11 8.10
C ALA A 156 -25.05 -2.27 7.83
N LEU A 157 -24.22 -2.16 6.79
CA LEU A 157 -23.18 -3.14 6.45
C LEU A 157 -22.14 -3.35 7.57
N LYS A 158 -22.06 -2.46 8.57
CA LYS A 158 -21.18 -2.66 9.74
C LYS A 158 -21.63 -3.81 10.64
N VAL A 159 -22.93 -4.14 10.65
CA VAL A 159 -23.49 -5.21 11.48
C VAL A 159 -23.73 -6.51 10.69
N LEU A 160 -23.72 -6.46 9.35
CA LEU A 160 -24.05 -7.60 8.49
C LEU A 160 -23.28 -8.89 8.83
N THR A 161 -22.00 -8.80 9.24
CA THR A 161 -21.20 -10.00 9.58
C THR A 161 -21.69 -10.77 10.80
N TYR A 162 -22.65 -10.23 11.54
CA TYR A 162 -23.24 -10.82 12.74
C TYR A 162 -24.72 -11.19 12.57
N CYS A 163 -25.27 -10.95 11.38
CA CYS A 163 -26.62 -11.38 11.00
C CYS A 163 -26.71 -12.91 10.87
N SER A 164 -27.93 -13.43 10.77
CA SER A 164 -28.14 -14.85 10.44
C SER A 164 -27.64 -15.17 9.02
N SER A 165 -27.21 -16.41 8.78
CA SER A 165 -26.70 -16.82 7.47
C SER A 165 -27.72 -16.61 6.35
N GLU A 166 -28.99 -16.90 6.62
CA GLU A 166 -30.10 -16.71 5.68
C GLU A 166 -30.29 -15.23 5.35
N PHE A 167 -30.25 -14.35 6.35
CA PHE A 167 -30.36 -12.92 6.15
C PHE A 167 -29.16 -12.33 5.40
N ILE A 168 -27.94 -12.77 5.70
CA ILE A 168 -26.74 -12.36 4.96
C ILE A 168 -26.89 -12.70 3.49
N ILE A 169 -27.25 -13.94 3.16
CA ILE A 169 -27.45 -14.38 1.78
C ILE A 169 -28.53 -13.53 1.10
N LYS A 170 -29.66 -13.31 1.77
CA LYS A 170 -30.75 -12.46 1.26
C LYS A 170 -30.24 -11.06 0.88
N VAL A 171 -29.47 -10.42 1.76
CA VAL A 171 -28.91 -9.08 1.50
C VAL A 171 -27.90 -9.11 0.35
N LEU A 172 -27.01 -10.11 0.30
CA LEU A 172 -26.00 -10.25 -0.75
C LEU A 172 -26.58 -10.55 -2.15
N MET A 173 -27.80 -11.10 -2.21
CA MET A 173 -28.51 -11.41 -3.45
C MET A 173 -29.33 -10.24 -3.99
N GLU A 174 -29.32 -9.09 -3.31
CA GLU A 174 -29.97 -7.88 -3.83
C GLU A 174 -29.20 -7.33 -5.04
N ASP A 175 -29.88 -7.14 -6.18
CA ASP A 175 -29.27 -6.87 -7.50
C ASP A 175 -28.37 -5.62 -7.57
N ASN A 176 -28.48 -4.70 -6.62
CA ASN A 176 -27.71 -3.43 -6.58
C ASN A 176 -26.65 -3.37 -5.49
N LEU A 177 -26.48 -4.44 -4.70
CA LEU A 177 -25.59 -4.38 -3.57
C LEU A 177 -24.13 -4.56 -4.00
N ASN A 178 -23.40 -3.46 -4.11
CA ASN A 178 -21.95 -3.51 -4.32
C ASN A 178 -21.23 -3.74 -2.97
N VAL A 179 -20.77 -4.98 -2.74
CA VAL A 179 -20.07 -5.37 -1.52
C VAL A 179 -18.56 -5.38 -1.73
N ASP A 180 -17.83 -4.66 -0.86
CA ASP A 180 -16.37 -4.70 -0.82
C ASP A 180 -15.87 -6.12 -0.47
N ASP A 181 -14.88 -6.62 -1.21
CA ASP A 181 -14.13 -7.85 -0.94
C ASP A 181 -13.77 -8.00 0.55
N LYS A 182 -13.41 -6.91 1.23
CA LYS A 182 -13.08 -6.95 2.66
C LYS A 182 -14.23 -7.44 3.53
N LEU A 183 -15.48 -7.08 3.19
CA LEU A 183 -16.65 -7.53 3.92
C LEU A 183 -16.90 -9.02 3.67
N LEU A 184 -16.87 -9.45 2.40
CA LEU A 184 -17.01 -10.86 2.04
C LEU A 184 -15.96 -11.73 2.73
N LEU A 185 -14.71 -11.26 2.77
CA LEU A 185 -13.62 -11.92 3.50
C LEU A 185 -13.88 -11.99 5.00
N LYS A 186 -14.46 -10.94 5.58
CA LYS A 186 -14.79 -10.93 7.01
C LYS A 186 -15.91 -11.95 7.30
N ILE A 187 -16.94 -12.01 6.46
CA ILE A 187 -18.03 -13.00 6.57
C ILE A 187 -17.47 -14.41 6.40
N TYR A 188 -16.64 -14.65 5.38
CA TYR A 188 -16.00 -15.95 5.13
C TYR A 188 -15.20 -16.44 6.34
N LYS A 189 -14.43 -15.54 6.98
CA LYS A 189 -13.64 -15.87 8.18
C LYS A 189 -14.51 -16.19 9.40
N SER A 190 -15.69 -15.60 9.52
CA SER A 190 -16.62 -15.89 10.61
C SER A 190 -17.51 -17.10 10.33
N ASN A 191 -17.92 -17.30 9.08
CA ASN A 191 -18.83 -18.34 8.63
C ASN A 191 -18.59 -18.63 7.14
N SER A 192 -17.69 -19.57 6.85
CA SER A 192 -17.34 -19.94 5.47
C SER A 192 -18.49 -20.58 4.71
N ALA A 193 -19.35 -21.34 5.40
CA ALA A 193 -20.50 -22.00 4.80
C ALA A 193 -21.50 -21.00 4.21
N CYS A 194 -21.72 -19.86 4.88
CA CYS A 194 -22.59 -18.79 4.38
C CYS A 194 -22.14 -18.25 3.01
N ILE A 195 -20.84 -17.97 2.85
CA ILE A 195 -20.30 -17.49 1.56
C ILE A 195 -20.29 -18.59 0.50
N ILE A 196 -20.02 -19.85 0.87
CA ILE A 196 -20.11 -20.97 -0.06
C ILE A 196 -21.55 -21.12 -0.59
N ASN A 197 -22.55 -21.10 0.30
CA ASN A 197 -23.96 -21.17 -0.09
C ASN A 197 -24.37 -19.97 -0.95
N TYR A 198 -23.91 -18.76 -0.60
CA TYR A 198 -24.12 -17.58 -1.42
C TYR A 198 -23.58 -17.77 -2.85
N LEU A 199 -22.33 -18.21 -3.01
CA LEU A 199 -21.72 -18.44 -4.32
C LEU A 199 -22.43 -19.53 -5.12
N GLN A 200 -23.13 -20.47 -4.49
CA GLN A 200 -23.95 -21.46 -5.19
C GLN A 200 -25.23 -20.87 -5.79
N LEU A 201 -25.72 -19.76 -5.24
CA LEU A 201 -26.94 -19.08 -5.68
C LEU A 201 -26.67 -17.98 -6.72
N VAL A 202 -25.45 -17.45 -6.76
CA VAL A 202 -25.05 -16.40 -7.71
C VAL A 202 -25.04 -16.96 -9.15
N ASP A 203 -25.57 -16.17 -10.09
CA ASP A 203 -25.52 -16.49 -11.52
C ASP A 203 -24.11 -16.81 -11.98
N LYS A 204 -23.97 -17.88 -12.78
CA LYS A 204 -22.67 -18.39 -13.22
C LYS A 204 -21.78 -17.31 -13.86
N GLU A 205 -22.38 -16.40 -14.61
CA GLU A 205 -21.68 -15.31 -15.31
C GLU A 205 -21.13 -14.24 -14.34
N LYS A 206 -21.79 -14.04 -13.18
CA LYS A 206 -21.39 -13.05 -12.17
C LYS A 206 -20.28 -13.55 -11.25
N LEU A 207 -19.98 -14.86 -11.24
CA LEU A 207 -18.97 -15.44 -10.34
C LEU A 207 -17.55 -14.88 -10.55
N ASN A 208 -17.25 -14.36 -11.74
CA ASN A 208 -15.97 -13.72 -12.04
C ASN A 208 -15.66 -12.52 -11.15
N GLY A 209 -16.69 -11.86 -10.60
CA GLY A 209 -16.53 -10.76 -9.64
C GLY A 209 -15.89 -11.17 -8.31
N TYR A 210 -15.82 -12.47 -7.99
CA TYR A 210 -15.42 -12.98 -6.67
C TYR A 210 -14.02 -13.62 -6.64
N GLY A 211 -13.13 -13.21 -7.55
CA GLY A 211 -11.81 -13.82 -7.71
C GLY A 211 -10.98 -13.90 -6.42
N THR A 212 -11.04 -12.90 -5.54
CA THR A 212 -10.35 -12.90 -4.23
C THR A 212 -10.85 -14.04 -3.33
N ILE A 213 -12.15 -14.30 -3.31
CA ILE A 213 -12.76 -15.38 -2.52
C ILE A 213 -12.36 -16.74 -3.09
N PHE A 214 -12.38 -16.89 -4.42
CA PHE A 214 -11.96 -18.14 -5.07
C PHE A 214 -10.49 -18.49 -4.81
N LYS A 215 -9.58 -17.51 -4.74
CA LYS A 215 -8.19 -17.74 -4.33
C LYS A 215 -8.09 -18.33 -2.92
N ILE A 216 -8.93 -17.84 -2.00
CA ILE A 216 -8.96 -18.33 -0.62
C ILE A 216 -9.60 -19.71 -0.56
N LEU A 217 -10.65 -19.97 -1.34
CA LEU A 217 -11.22 -21.31 -1.48
C LEU A 217 -10.17 -22.29 -2.00
N ALA A 218 -9.45 -21.94 -3.07
CA ALA A 218 -8.38 -22.77 -3.62
C ALA A 218 -7.28 -23.08 -2.60
N TRP A 219 -6.99 -22.14 -1.69
CA TRP A 219 -6.01 -22.34 -0.63
C TRP A 219 -6.54 -23.14 0.57
N GLN A 220 -7.74 -22.82 1.07
CA GLN A 220 -8.26 -23.35 2.33
C GLN A 220 -9.16 -24.57 2.15
N ASN A 221 -9.99 -24.58 1.10
CA ASN A 221 -10.95 -25.64 0.78
C ASN A 221 -10.84 -26.05 -0.72
N PRO A 222 -9.75 -26.72 -1.14
CA PRO A 222 -9.50 -27.08 -2.53
C PRO A 222 -10.67 -27.81 -3.21
N ASP A 223 -11.31 -28.74 -2.53
CA ASP A 223 -12.36 -29.57 -3.13
C ASP A 223 -13.61 -28.76 -3.47
N VAL A 224 -14.00 -27.84 -2.57
CA VAL A 224 -15.08 -26.87 -2.83
C VAL A 224 -14.71 -25.96 -3.99
N PHE A 225 -13.46 -25.51 -4.06
CA PHE A 225 -12.96 -24.74 -5.20
C PHE A 225 -13.09 -25.52 -6.51
N PHE A 226 -12.67 -26.79 -6.55
CA PHE A 226 -12.81 -27.62 -7.74
C PHE A 226 -14.27 -27.81 -8.14
N GLN A 227 -15.17 -28.03 -7.18
CA GLN A 227 -16.61 -28.14 -7.45
C GLN A 227 -17.14 -26.91 -8.19
N PHE A 228 -16.86 -25.70 -7.69
CA PHE A 228 -17.26 -24.47 -8.39
C PHE A 228 -16.57 -24.33 -9.74
N TYR A 229 -15.26 -24.55 -9.76
CA TYR A 229 -14.45 -24.33 -10.95
C TYR A 229 -14.79 -25.31 -12.05
N HIS A 230 -15.28 -26.51 -11.76
CA HIS A 230 -15.74 -27.50 -12.74
C HIS A 230 -17.17 -27.25 -13.22
N ASN A 231 -18.06 -26.83 -12.33
CA ASN A 231 -19.48 -26.65 -12.65
C ASN A 231 -19.75 -25.34 -13.42
N ASN A 232 -18.73 -24.51 -13.61
CA ASN A 232 -18.83 -23.23 -14.26
C ASN A 232 -17.67 -22.98 -15.24
N ASP A 233 -17.94 -23.15 -16.54
CA ASP A 233 -16.98 -22.93 -17.62
C ASP A 233 -16.69 -21.44 -17.87
N ALA A 234 -17.60 -20.54 -17.46
CA ALA A 234 -17.43 -19.09 -17.59
C ALA A 234 -16.53 -18.49 -16.49
N LEU A 235 -16.14 -19.27 -15.48
CA LEU A 235 -15.32 -18.80 -14.36
C LEU A 235 -13.85 -18.60 -14.79
N ASN A 236 -13.47 -17.35 -15.02
CA ASN A 236 -12.13 -16.92 -15.39
C ASN A 236 -11.42 -16.28 -14.18
N LEU A 237 -10.41 -16.97 -13.65
CA LEU A 237 -9.68 -16.54 -12.48
C LEU A 237 -8.28 -16.04 -12.84
N SER A 238 -7.85 -15.00 -12.14
CA SER A 238 -6.43 -14.58 -12.17
C SER A 238 -5.50 -15.65 -11.58
N HIS A 239 -4.21 -15.59 -11.95
CA HIS A 239 -3.18 -16.54 -11.53
C HIS A 239 -3.13 -16.80 -10.01
N LEU A 240 -2.97 -18.08 -9.67
CA LEU A 240 -2.73 -18.59 -8.33
C LEU A 240 -1.22 -18.61 -8.02
N GLY A 241 -0.88 -18.37 -6.75
CA GLY A 241 0.51 -18.41 -6.30
C GLY A 241 1.10 -19.82 -6.24
N GLU A 242 2.41 -19.90 -6.04
CA GLU A 242 3.16 -21.17 -6.01
C GLU A 242 2.62 -22.16 -4.97
N ASN A 243 2.42 -21.70 -3.73
CA ASN A 243 1.96 -22.56 -2.64
C ASN A 243 0.56 -23.13 -2.89
N CYS A 244 -0.34 -22.31 -3.45
CA CYS A 244 -1.68 -22.75 -3.80
C CYS A 244 -1.64 -23.76 -4.94
N THR A 245 -0.82 -23.53 -5.97
CA THR A 245 -0.60 -24.48 -7.07
C THR A 245 -0.10 -25.84 -6.56
N LYS A 246 0.92 -25.85 -5.69
CA LYS A 246 1.42 -27.10 -5.07
C LYS A 246 0.30 -27.86 -4.35
N LYS A 247 -0.50 -27.15 -3.57
CA LYS A 247 -1.60 -27.74 -2.81
C LYS A 247 -2.68 -28.33 -3.72
N LEU A 248 -3.10 -27.61 -4.76
CA LEU A 248 -4.09 -28.10 -5.72
C LEU A 248 -3.62 -29.35 -6.47
N ILE A 249 -2.35 -29.39 -6.88
CA ILE A 249 -1.75 -30.57 -7.53
C ILE A 249 -1.71 -31.75 -6.56
N ALA A 250 -1.36 -31.52 -5.30
CA ALA A 250 -1.32 -32.59 -4.29
C ALA A 250 -2.70 -33.20 -3.99
N THR A 251 -3.77 -32.40 -3.97
CA THR A 251 -5.12 -32.89 -3.61
C THR A 251 -5.91 -33.44 -4.80
N ASN A 252 -5.74 -32.90 -6.01
CA ASN A 252 -6.66 -33.13 -7.14
C ASN A 252 -5.91 -33.30 -8.48
N LYS A 253 -4.76 -33.99 -8.45
CA LYS A 253 -3.87 -34.21 -9.61
C LYS A 253 -4.60 -34.73 -10.85
N SER A 254 -5.47 -35.74 -10.69
CA SER A 254 -6.17 -36.40 -11.79
C SER A 254 -7.02 -35.43 -12.61
N TYR A 255 -7.71 -34.49 -11.95
CA TYR A 255 -8.51 -33.46 -12.62
C TYR A 255 -7.66 -32.48 -13.43
N ILE A 256 -6.52 -32.05 -12.86
CA ILE A 256 -5.58 -31.13 -13.52
C ILE A 256 -5.01 -31.77 -14.78
N LEU A 257 -4.58 -33.03 -14.68
CA LEU A 257 -4.11 -33.82 -15.84
C LEU A 257 -5.25 -34.10 -16.83
N GLY A 258 -6.50 -34.17 -16.35
CA GLY A 258 -7.70 -34.39 -17.14
C GLY A 258 -8.05 -33.26 -18.11
N LYS A 259 -7.87 -32.00 -17.69
CA LYS A 259 -8.32 -30.80 -18.43
C LYS A 259 -7.26 -29.68 -18.44
N PRO A 260 -6.08 -29.92 -19.05
CA PRO A 260 -4.92 -29.02 -18.94
C PRO A 260 -5.20 -27.58 -19.40
N GLU A 261 -5.96 -27.39 -20.48
CA GLU A 261 -6.35 -26.07 -21.01
C GLU A 261 -7.04 -25.18 -19.96
N ARG A 262 -7.95 -25.79 -19.19
CA ARG A 262 -8.70 -25.09 -18.14
C ARG A 262 -7.76 -24.59 -17.04
N TYR A 263 -6.77 -25.39 -16.64
CA TYR A 263 -5.94 -25.11 -15.49
C TYR A 263 -4.69 -24.29 -15.78
N LEU A 264 -4.18 -24.34 -17.01
CA LEU A 264 -2.93 -23.70 -17.38
C LEU A 264 -2.96 -22.18 -17.11
N ASN A 265 -4.12 -21.56 -17.30
CA ASN A 265 -4.31 -20.14 -17.11
C ASN A 265 -4.34 -19.73 -15.63
N ILE A 266 -4.65 -20.63 -14.70
CA ILE A 266 -4.73 -20.30 -13.28
C ILE A 266 -3.52 -20.80 -12.48
N LEU A 267 -2.87 -21.88 -12.90
CA LEU A 267 -1.75 -22.47 -12.16
C LEU A 267 -0.42 -21.76 -12.41
N HIS A 268 0.44 -21.79 -11.40
CA HIS A 268 1.81 -21.30 -11.55
C HIS A 268 2.64 -22.29 -12.38
N LYS A 269 2.98 -21.89 -13.61
CA LYS A 269 3.60 -22.74 -14.65
C LYS A 269 4.90 -23.42 -14.21
N ARG A 270 5.79 -22.69 -13.53
CA ARG A 270 7.04 -23.24 -12.98
C ARG A 270 6.74 -24.34 -11.95
N THR A 271 5.84 -24.05 -11.02
CA THR A 271 5.46 -24.98 -9.95
C THR A 271 4.75 -26.22 -10.51
N LEU A 272 3.96 -26.08 -11.57
CA LEU A 272 3.33 -27.19 -12.27
C LEU A 272 4.37 -28.23 -12.73
N TYR A 273 5.46 -27.78 -13.38
CA TYR A 273 6.55 -28.67 -13.79
C TYR A 273 7.20 -29.38 -12.59
N TYR A 274 7.58 -28.64 -11.55
CA TYR A 274 8.27 -29.23 -10.38
C TYR A 274 7.38 -30.10 -9.48
N SER A 275 6.05 -30.01 -9.59
CA SER A 275 5.11 -30.78 -8.75
C SER A 275 4.59 -32.03 -9.45
N LEU A 276 4.87 -32.22 -10.73
CA LEU A 276 4.47 -33.40 -11.51
C LEU A 276 5.69 -34.29 -11.78
N SER A 277 5.45 -35.60 -11.95
CA SER A 277 6.48 -36.47 -12.52
C SER A 277 6.68 -36.14 -14.01
N LEU A 278 7.82 -36.51 -14.60
CA LEU A 278 8.06 -36.26 -16.03
C LEU A 278 6.99 -36.93 -16.91
N ASP A 279 6.53 -38.12 -16.55
CA ASP A 279 5.46 -38.83 -17.26
C ASP A 279 4.11 -38.10 -17.14
N ASP A 280 3.75 -37.64 -15.95
CA ASP A 280 2.52 -36.84 -15.77
C ASP A 280 2.58 -35.50 -16.50
N TYR A 281 3.74 -34.86 -16.50
CA TYR A 281 3.95 -33.61 -17.24
C TYR A 281 3.86 -33.84 -18.74
N LYS A 282 4.41 -34.95 -19.25
CA LYS A 282 4.25 -35.37 -20.65
C LYS A 282 2.79 -35.60 -20.99
N LYS A 283 2.04 -36.32 -20.14
CA LYS A 283 0.59 -36.53 -20.31
C LYS A 283 -0.18 -35.21 -20.33
N PHE A 284 0.15 -34.29 -19.43
CA PHE A 284 -0.43 -32.95 -19.38
C PHE A 284 -0.17 -32.18 -20.68
N TYR A 285 1.08 -32.17 -21.14
CA TYR A 285 1.50 -31.45 -22.35
C TYR A 285 0.86 -32.05 -23.61
N LEU A 286 0.90 -33.38 -23.76
CA LEU A 286 0.28 -34.08 -24.89
C LEU A 286 -1.20 -33.78 -24.97
N ARG A 287 -1.93 -33.85 -23.85
CA ARG A 287 -3.36 -33.56 -23.85
C ARG A 287 -3.67 -32.09 -24.17
N LEU A 288 -2.81 -31.16 -23.76
CA LEU A 288 -2.91 -29.74 -24.11
C LEU A 288 -2.65 -29.48 -25.60
N ALA A 289 -1.79 -30.29 -26.24
CA ALA A 289 -1.38 -30.10 -27.62
C ALA A 289 -2.23 -30.91 -28.62
N ASN A 290 -2.83 -32.02 -28.19
CA ASN A 290 -3.64 -32.92 -29.02
C ASN A 290 -4.96 -32.28 -29.50
N THR A 291 -5.35 -31.14 -28.93
CA THR A 291 -6.51 -30.35 -29.37
C THR A 291 -6.21 -29.46 -30.57
N ASN A 292 -4.94 -29.31 -30.94
CA ASN A 292 -4.50 -28.40 -32.01
C ASN A 292 -4.11 -29.15 -33.28
N ARG A 293 -4.47 -28.59 -34.43
CA ARG A 293 -3.86 -28.99 -35.70
C ARG A 293 -2.36 -28.68 -35.69
N GLU A 294 -1.60 -29.39 -36.53
CA GLU A 294 -0.14 -29.23 -36.62
C GLU A 294 0.25 -27.76 -36.87
N ASP A 295 -0.45 -27.06 -37.76
CA ASP A 295 -0.26 -25.64 -38.05
C ASP A 295 -0.54 -24.72 -36.85
N GLU A 296 -1.58 -24.99 -36.07
CA GLU A 296 -1.89 -24.24 -34.86
C GLU A 296 -0.84 -24.43 -33.76
N TYR A 297 -0.35 -25.66 -33.61
CA TYR A 297 0.78 -25.96 -32.70
C TYR A 297 2.01 -25.18 -33.10
N VAL A 298 2.39 -25.24 -34.39
CA VAL A 298 3.53 -24.54 -34.96
C VAL A 298 3.41 -23.03 -34.76
N GLN A 299 2.25 -22.44 -35.05
CA GLN A 299 2.03 -21.00 -34.85
C GLN A 299 2.13 -20.59 -33.38
N ASN A 300 1.52 -21.34 -32.46
CA ASN A 300 1.59 -21.06 -31.03
C ASN A 300 3.03 -21.17 -30.52
N PHE A 301 3.74 -22.22 -30.91
CA PHE A 301 5.14 -22.44 -30.54
C PHE A 301 6.05 -21.32 -31.04
N ASN A 302 5.96 -20.98 -32.33
CA ASN A 302 6.78 -19.95 -32.98
C ASN A 302 6.57 -18.56 -32.37
N ARG A 303 5.34 -18.23 -31.94
CA ARG A 303 5.02 -16.99 -31.22
C ARG A 303 5.46 -16.99 -29.75
N LYS A 304 6.27 -17.98 -29.33
CA LYS A 304 6.66 -18.23 -27.93
C LYS A 304 5.45 -18.32 -26.99
N GLY A 305 4.37 -18.93 -27.48
CA GLY A 305 3.12 -19.14 -26.76
C GLY A 305 3.23 -20.18 -25.64
N MET A 306 2.11 -20.79 -25.28
CA MET A 306 2.02 -21.69 -24.13
C MET A 306 2.92 -22.93 -24.26
N PHE A 307 3.03 -23.52 -25.46
CA PHE A 307 3.84 -24.71 -25.71
C PHE A 307 5.33 -24.46 -25.48
N TYR A 308 5.84 -23.35 -26.00
CA TYR A 308 7.23 -22.92 -25.79
C TYR A 308 7.48 -22.53 -24.33
N THR A 309 6.55 -21.76 -23.74
CA THR A 309 6.65 -21.29 -22.36
C THR A 309 6.75 -22.45 -21.36
N LEU A 310 6.00 -23.52 -21.58
CA LEU A 310 6.05 -24.71 -20.71
C LEU A 310 7.41 -25.41 -20.77
N LEU A 311 8.01 -25.51 -21.95
CA LEU A 311 9.34 -26.09 -22.13
C LEU A 311 10.44 -25.26 -21.43
N CYS A 312 10.29 -23.93 -21.35
CA CYS A 312 11.29 -23.06 -20.72
C CYS A 312 11.55 -23.38 -19.24
N TYR A 313 10.59 -24.01 -18.55
CA TYR A 313 10.77 -24.41 -17.15
C TYR A 313 11.43 -25.79 -16.98
N MET A 314 11.58 -26.55 -18.07
CA MET A 314 12.23 -27.85 -18.05
C MET A 314 13.75 -27.73 -18.00
N LYS A 315 14.39 -28.74 -17.41
CA LYS A 315 15.86 -28.88 -17.49
C LYS A 315 16.31 -29.06 -18.95
N ASP A 316 17.45 -28.48 -19.30
CA ASP A 316 17.93 -28.41 -20.69
C ASP A 316 18.31 -29.77 -21.29
N ASP A 317 18.83 -30.69 -20.47
CA ASP A 317 19.27 -32.03 -20.85
C ASP A 317 18.14 -32.92 -21.41
N ILE A 318 16.92 -32.77 -20.88
CA ILE A 318 15.75 -33.56 -21.31
C ILE A 318 14.84 -32.83 -22.30
N LYS A 319 15.02 -31.51 -22.48
CA LYS A 319 14.07 -30.64 -23.19
C LYS A 319 13.94 -31.00 -24.66
N VAL A 320 15.06 -31.30 -25.31
CA VAL A 320 15.11 -31.68 -26.73
C VAL A 320 14.42 -33.03 -26.93
N GLU A 321 14.84 -34.07 -26.21
CA GLU A 321 14.24 -35.40 -26.31
C GLU A 321 12.74 -35.36 -26.01
N PHE A 322 12.32 -34.60 -24.99
CA PHE A 322 10.92 -34.39 -24.68
C PHE A 322 10.15 -33.81 -25.87
N LEU A 323 10.65 -32.71 -26.47
CA LEU A 323 10.00 -32.04 -27.60
C LEU A 323 9.87 -32.97 -28.81
N PHE A 324 10.95 -33.68 -29.19
CA PHE A 324 10.91 -34.66 -30.28
C PHE A 324 9.91 -35.78 -29.98
N SER A 325 9.93 -36.32 -28.75
CA SER A 325 9.03 -37.40 -28.35
C SER A 325 7.56 -36.97 -28.37
N VAL A 326 7.26 -35.74 -27.95
CA VAL A 326 5.92 -35.17 -27.96
C VAL A 326 5.44 -34.96 -29.40
N TYR A 327 6.27 -34.35 -30.25
CA TYR A 327 5.92 -34.07 -31.63
C TYR A 327 5.67 -35.36 -32.42
N ARG A 328 6.53 -36.37 -32.25
CA ARG A 328 6.36 -37.70 -32.84
C ARG A 328 5.08 -38.38 -32.35
N THR A 329 4.75 -38.26 -31.07
CA THR A 329 3.52 -38.83 -30.50
C THR A 329 2.26 -38.14 -31.06
N LEU A 330 2.31 -36.84 -31.36
CA LEU A 330 1.16 -36.07 -31.84
C LEU A 330 0.92 -36.21 -33.35
N TYR A 331 1.98 -36.24 -34.14
CA TYR A 331 1.89 -36.08 -35.59
C TYR A 331 2.51 -37.21 -36.41
N ASP A 332 3.11 -38.21 -35.75
CA ASP A 332 3.80 -39.34 -36.40
C ASP A 332 4.87 -38.92 -37.43
N LYS A 333 5.54 -37.80 -37.15
CA LYS A 333 6.61 -37.21 -37.97
C LYS A 333 7.79 -36.79 -37.10
N ASP A 334 8.95 -36.64 -37.72
CA ASP A 334 10.06 -35.96 -37.05
C ASP A 334 9.82 -34.44 -37.00
N LEU A 335 10.22 -33.81 -35.89
CA LEU A 335 10.07 -32.37 -35.66
C LEU A 335 10.73 -31.54 -36.77
N LEU A 336 11.87 -32.02 -37.27
CA LEU A 336 12.66 -31.29 -38.26
C LEU A 336 12.12 -31.44 -39.69
N GLU A 337 11.15 -32.31 -39.96
CA GLU A 337 10.50 -32.40 -41.27
C GLU A 337 9.66 -31.15 -41.60
N ASN A 338 9.18 -30.44 -40.57
CA ASN A 338 8.36 -29.24 -40.74
C ASN A 338 9.21 -27.97 -40.71
N LYS A 339 9.58 -27.46 -41.90
CA LYS A 339 10.37 -26.24 -42.07
C LYS A 339 9.76 -24.99 -41.43
N LEU A 340 8.44 -24.94 -41.23
CA LEU A 340 7.78 -23.79 -40.57
C LEU A 340 8.20 -23.64 -39.10
N LEU A 341 8.75 -24.69 -38.48
CA LEU A 341 9.29 -24.65 -37.12
C LEU A 341 10.71 -24.09 -37.05
N TYR A 342 11.38 -23.81 -38.17
CA TYR A 342 12.75 -23.29 -38.19
C TYR A 342 12.77 -21.81 -37.78
N THR A 343 12.40 -21.54 -36.54
CA THR A 343 12.33 -20.21 -35.95
C THR A 343 13.33 -20.08 -34.82
N LYS A 344 13.54 -18.84 -34.36
CA LYS A 344 14.37 -18.56 -33.18
C LYS A 344 13.90 -19.35 -31.95
N ALA A 345 12.59 -19.57 -31.80
CA ALA A 345 12.04 -20.34 -30.68
C ALA A 345 12.57 -21.78 -30.68
N LEU A 346 12.57 -22.47 -31.82
CA LEU A 346 13.10 -23.82 -31.92
C LEU A 346 14.63 -23.84 -31.75
N LEU A 347 15.33 -22.91 -32.41
CA LEU A 347 16.79 -22.81 -32.35
C LEU A 347 17.32 -22.46 -30.95
N ASP A 348 16.52 -21.82 -30.10
CA ASP A 348 16.87 -21.61 -28.69
C ASP A 348 16.93 -22.95 -27.92
N ILE A 349 16.27 -24.01 -28.40
CA ILE A 349 16.15 -25.32 -27.74
C ILE A 349 17.09 -26.38 -28.34
N LEU A 350 17.28 -26.39 -29.66
CA LEU A 350 18.02 -27.45 -30.36
C LEU A 350 19.52 -27.55 -29.96
N PRO A 351 20.17 -28.71 -30.16
CA PRO A 351 21.63 -28.80 -30.09
C PRO A 351 22.32 -28.09 -31.27
N LEU A 352 23.58 -27.67 -31.08
CA LEU A 352 24.34 -26.87 -32.06
C LEU A 352 24.34 -27.44 -33.48
N SER A 353 24.56 -28.74 -33.64
CA SER A 353 24.60 -29.40 -34.95
C SER A 353 23.29 -29.25 -35.73
N MET A 354 22.14 -29.34 -35.06
CA MET A 354 20.83 -29.15 -35.66
C MET A 354 20.53 -27.67 -35.90
N LYS A 355 21.03 -26.77 -35.05
CA LYS A 355 20.83 -25.31 -35.23
C LYS A 355 21.38 -24.83 -36.57
N SER A 356 22.59 -25.23 -36.91
CA SER A 356 23.26 -24.80 -38.15
C SER A 356 22.52 -25.27 -39.39
N HIS A 357 22.01 -26.51 -39.38
CA HIS A 357 21.24 -27.04 -40.50
C HIS A 357 19.96 -26.24 -40.76
N CYS A 358 19.15 -26.01 -39.73
CA CYS A 358 17.91 -25.21 -39.87
C CYS A 358 18.20 -23.76 -40.27
N ALA A 359 19.26 -23.16 -39.73
CA ALA A 359 19.67 -21.80 -40.05
C ALA A 359 20.12 -21.64 -41.50
N GLN A 360 20.89 -22.61 -42.03
CA GLN A 360 21.33 -22.61 -43.43
C GLN A 360 20.14 -22.57 -44.40
N ILE A 361 19.13 -23.42 -44.15
CA ILE A 361 17.91 -23.47 -44.97
C ILE A 361 17.20 -22.10 -45.01
N ASN A 362 17.08 -21.42 -43.86
CA ASN A 362 16.45 -20.09 -43.82
C ASN A 362 17.27 -19.01 -44.54
N ILE A 363 18.60 -19.13 -44.59
CA ILE A 363 19.47 -18.23 -45.35
C ILE A 363 19.29 -18.47 -46.85
N ASP A 364 19.33 -19.73 -47.27
CA ASP A 364 19.19 -20.13 -48.67
C ASP A 364 17.82 -19.71 -49.23
N ASP A 365 16.76 -19.90 -48.44
CA ASP A 365 15.38 -19.54 -48.80
C ASP A 365 15.07 -18.02 -48.66
N ARG A 366 16.03 -17.22 -48.15
CA ARG A 366 15.91 -15.77 -47.92
C ARG A 366 14.62 -15.36 -47.17
N VAL A 367 14.30 -16.08 -46.09
CA VAL A 367 13.17 -15.74 -45.21
C VAL A 367 13.35 -14.32 -44.63
N SER A 368 12.28 -13.58 -44.31
CA SER A 368 12.40 -12.23 -43.72
C SER A 368 13.40 -12.17 -42.55
N ASP A 369 14.20 -11.10 -42.50
CA ASP A 369 15.34 -10.93 -41.58
C ASP A 369 16.34 -12.10 -41.64
N TRP A 370 16.62 -12.61 -42.85
CA TRP A 370 17.49 -13.78 -43.03
C TRP A 370 18.91 -13.57 -42.45
N GLU A 371 19.39 -12.33 -42.39
CA GLU A 371 20.71 -11.97 -41.86
C GLU A 371 20.87 -12.38 -40.39
N GLN A 372 19.78 -12.46 -39.63
CA GLN A 372 19.82 -12.88 -38.23
C GLN A 372 20.23 -14.35 -38.07
N TRP A 373 19.99 -15.18 -39.10
CA TRP A 373 20.26 -16.61 -39.04
C TRP A 373 21.76 -16.92 -39.07
N TYR A 374 22.60 -15.98 -39.53
CA TYR A 374 24.06 -16.07 -39.38
C TYR A 374 24.51 -16.19 -37.91
N CYS A 375 23.66 -15.84 -36.92
CA CYS A 375 23.93 -16.14 -35.52
C CYS A 375 24.13 -17.64 -35.22
N TYR A 376 23.65 -18.53 -36.08
CA TYR A 376 23.54 -19.97 -35.81
C TYR A 376 24.39 -20.84 -36.77
N ILE A 377 25.21 -20.21 -37.60
CA ILE A 377 26.11 -20.88 -38.57
C ILE A 377 27.56 -20.74 -38.11
N ASN A 378 28.46 -21.53 -38.70
CA ASN A 378 29.88 -21.55 -38.34
C ASN A 378 30.46 -20.13 -38.18
N PRO A 379 31.14 -19.82 -37.07
CA PRO A 379 31.64 -18.48 -36.77
C PRO A 379 32.52 -17.85 -37.85
N ASN A 380 33.39 -18.64 -38.51
CA ASN A 380 34.28 -18.10 -39.54
C ASN A 380 33.49 -17.65 -40.78
N GLU A 381 32.47 -18.41 -41.19
CA GLU A 381 31.59 -18.06 -42.29
C GLU A 381 30.70 -16.85 -41.95
N ALA A 382 30.13 -16.86 -40.74
CA ALA A 382 29.25 -15.79 -40.28
C ALA A 382 30.00 -14.45 -40.12
N TYR A 383 31.24 -14.48 -39.62
CA TYR A 383 32.04 -13.28 -39.39
C TYR A 383 32.26 -12.49 -40.68
N ASP A 384 32.74 -13.13 -41.75
CA ASP A 384 33.02 -12.46 -43.02
C ASP A 384 31.75 -11.84 -43.63
N LYS A 385 30.64 -12.56 -43.58
CA LYS A 385 29.34 -12.08 -44.11
C LYS A 385 28.77 -10.92 -43.29
N LEU A 386 28.74 -11.04 -41.97
CA LEU A 386 28.22 -9.99 -41.10
C LEU A 386 29.11 -8.75 -41.13
N LYS A 387 30.44 -8.91 -41.21
CA LYS A 387 31.38 -7.79 -41.39
C LYS A 387 31.15 -7.05 -42.69
N GLN A 388 30.91 -7.78 -43.80
CA GLN A 388 30.55 -7.18 -45.08
C GLN A 388 29.24 -6.38 -44.98
N LEU A 389 28.22 -6.93 -44.29
CA LEU A 389 26.94 -6.24 -44.06
C LEU A 389 27.13 -4.95 -43.24
N VAL A 390 27.93 -4.98 -42.18
CA VAL A 390 28.26 -3.76 -41.41
C VAL A 390 28.93 -2.71 -42.29
N TYR A 391 29.88 -3.11 -43.14
CA TYR A 391 30.65 -2.20 -43.99
C TYR A 391 29.79 -1.44 -45.00
N ILE A 392 28.78 -2.09 -45.59
CA ILE A 392 27.91 -1.48 -46.62
C ILE A 392 26.70 -0.74 -46.03
N THR A 393 26.49 -0.78 -44.71
CA THR A 393 25.29 -0.25 -44.05
C THR A 393 25.53 1.17 -43.49
N ASN A 394 24.77 2.13 -44.00
CA ASN A 394 24.87 3.53 -43.58
C ASN A 394 24.13 3.85 -42.28
N ASP A 395 23.04 3.13 -41.97
CA ASP A 395 22.26 3.34 -40.76
C ASP A 395 22.97 2.79 -39.52
N ALA A 396 23.07 3.60 -38.46
CA ALA A 396 23.80 3.24 -37.25
C ALA A 396 23.11 2.13 -36.44
N ASN A 397 21.77 2.07 -36.44
CA ASN A 397 21.02 1.06 -35.72
C ASN A 397 21.12 -0.30 -36.43
N ASP A 398 21.06 -0.32 -37.76
CA ASP A 398 21.25 -1.54 -38.55
C ASP A 398 22.69 -2.06 -38.44
N ARG A 399 23.70 -1.17 -38.45
CA ARG A 399 25.09 -1.58 -38.13
C ARG A 399 25.19 -2.23 -36.75
N LEU A 400 24.60 -1.62 -35.73
CA LEU A 400 24.56 -2.17 -34.37
C LEU A 400 23.82 -3.52 -34.32
N LYS A 401 22.75 -3.70 -35.10
CA LYS A 401 22.02 -4.97 -35.24
C LYS A 401 22.95 -6.08 -35.74
N TYR A 402 23.72 -5.84 -36.79
CA TYR A 402 24.65 -6.84 -37.32
C TYR A 402 25.83 -7.14 -36.37
N ILE A 403 26.37 -6.12 -35.69
CA ILE A 403 27.41 -6.34 -34.66
C ILE A 403 26.88 -7.20 -33.51
N LYS A 404 25.64 -6.97 -33.07
CA LYS A 404 24.98 -7.85 -32.08
C LYS A 404 24.83 -9.28 -32.58
N TYR A 405 24.63 -9.49 -33.89
CA TYR A 405 24.63 -10.84 -34.48
C TYR A 405 26.01 -11.49 -34.45
N MET A 406 27.08 -10.73 -34.68
CA MET A 406 28.47 -11.23 -34.57
C MET A 406 28.77 -11.67 -33.12
N ILE A 407 28.41 -10.86 -32.13
CA ILE A 407 28.59 -11.18 -30.69
C ILE A 407 27.76 -12.42 -30.32
N LYS A 408 26.48 -12.45 -30.73
CA LYS A 408 25.58 -13.58 -30.45
C LYS A 408 26.05 -14.87 -31.11
N ASN A 409 26.57 -14.81 -32.35
CA ASN A 409 27.16 -15.96 -33.02
C ASN A 409 28.29 -16.57 -32.18
N CYS A 410 29.25 -15.73 -31.78
CA CYS A 410 30.36 -16.16 -30.93
C CYS A 410 29.85 -16.76 -29.61
N GLY A 411 28.80 -16.20 -29.01
CA GLY A 411 28.19 -16.71 -27.78
C GLY A 411 27.54 -18.09 -27.93
N ILE A 412 26.82 -18.31 -29.03
CA ILE A 412 26.18 -19.60 -29.32
C ILE A 412 27.22 -20.72 -29.45
N TYR A 413 28.32 -20.45 -30.16
CA TYR A 413 29.40 -21.43 -30.36
C TYR A 413 30.41 -21.46 -29.22
N LYS A 414 30.29 -20.57 -28.23
CA LYS A 414 31.30 -20.34 -27.17
C LYS A 414 32.69 -20.06 -27.75
N ASP A 415 32.73 -19.40 -28.89
CA ASP A 415 33.96 -19.09 -29.63
C ASP A 415 34.57 -17.78 -29.14
N LEU A 416 35.46 -17.91 -28.16
CA LEU A 416 36.18 -16.79 -27.56
C LEU A 416 37.22 -16.19 -28.50
N VAL A 417 37.76 -16.96 -29.46
CA VAL A 417 38.78 -16.48 -30.40
C VAL A 417 38.15 -15.51 -31.39
N ASN A 418 37.01 -15.88 -31.98
CA ASN A 418 36.28 -14.99 -32.86
C ASN A 418 35.69 -13.79 -32.11
N LEU A 419 35.30 -13.94 -30.83
CA LEU A 419 34.90 -12.79 -30.02
C LEU A 419 35.99 -11.72 -29.94
N VAL A 420 37.26 -12.10 -29.76
CA VAL A 420 38.40 -11.15 -29.77
C VAL A 420 38.46 -10.39 -31.09
N GLN A 421 38.29 -11.08 -32.24
CA GLN A 421 38.30 -10.43 -33.56
C GLN A 421 37.14 -9.44 -33.73
N VAL A 422 35.96 -9.78 -33.20
CA VAL A 422 34.78 -8.89 -33.22
C VAL A 422 35.02 -7.65 -32.36
N LEU A 423 35.53 -7.81 -31.14
CA LEU A 423 35.77 -6.68 -30.24
C LEU A 423 36.87 -5.75 -30.74
N LYS A 424 37.96 -6.29 -31.30
CA LYS A 424 39.00 -5.49 -31.97
C LYS A 424 38.42 -4.66 -33.12
N TYR A 425 37.58 -5.29 -33.95
CA TYR A 425 36.89 -4.59 -35.03
C TYR A 425 36.00 -3.44 -34.52
N ILE A 426 35.26 -3.66 -33.42
CA ILE A 426 34.45 -2.62 -32.76
C ILE A 426 35.34 -1.47 -32.29
N ASN A 427 36.43 -1.75 -31.58
CA ASN A 427 37.33 -0.72 -31.05
C ASN A 427 38.06 0.08 -32.14
N GLU A 428 38.36 -0.54 -33.27
CA GLU A 428 39.03 0.12 -34.41
C GLU A 428 38.07 0.98 -35.25
N ARG A 429 36.86 0.47 -35.55
CA ARG A 429 35.95 1.09 -36.53
C ARG A 429 34.78 1.85 -35.92
N HIS A 430 34.42 1.53 -34.68
CA HIS A 430 33.23 2.05 -34.01
C HIS A 430 33.56 2.78 -32.69
N ARG A 431 34.82 3.22 -32.53
CA ARG A 431 35.31 3.95 -31.35
C ARG A 431 34.52 5.22 -31.03
N ASN A 432 34.07 5.93 -32.06
CA ASN A 432 33.41 7.24 -31.96
C ASN A 432 31.87 7.16 -31.92
N GLU A 433 31.29 5.97 -31.82
CA GLU A 433 29.84 5.82 -31.63
C GLU A 433 29.42 6.35 -30.24
N ASP A 434 28.13 6.50 -29.98
CA ASP A 434 27.61 7.13 -28.77
C ASP A 434 27.50 6.18 -27.55
N SER A 435 27.05 6.72 -26.41
CA SER A 435 26.85 5.97 -25.17
C SER A 435 25.80 4.86 -25.30
N ALA A 436 24.77 5.05 -26.13
CA ALA A 436 23.73 4.05 -26.37
C ALA A 436 24.30 2.84 -27.13
N PHE A 437 25.17 3.08 -28.11
CA PHE A 437 25.90 2.04 -28.82
C PHE A 437 26.77 1.23 -27.86
N ARG A 438 27.62 1.87 -27.06
CA ARG A 438 28.48 1.20 -26.07
C ARG A 438 27.66 0.38 -25.07
N ASN A 439 26.59 0.95 -24.53
CA ASN A 439 25.68 0.25 -23.63
C ASN A 439 25.14 -1.03 -24.27
N ALA A 440 24.67 -0.93 -25.52
CA ALA A 440 24.09 -2.03 -26.26
C ALA A 440 25.09 -3.16 -26.59
N ILE A 441 26.37 -2.83 -26.78
CA ILE A 441 27.45 -3.81 -26.94
C ILE A 441 27.71 -4.54 -25.62
N LEU A 442 27.89 -3.82 -24.52
CA LEU A 442 28.14 -4.41 -23.21
C LEU A 442 26.97 -5.30 -22.76
N ASP A 443 25.73 -4.87 -22.99
CA ASP A 443 24.55 -5.70 -22.76
C ASP A 443 24.53 -6.95 -23.65
N SER A 444 24.94 -6.83 -24.91
CA SER A 444 25.02 -8.00 -25.79
C SER A 444 26.04 -9.03 -25.28
N ILE A 445 27.22 -8.58 -24.85
CA ILE A 445 28.26 -9.45 -24.28
C ILE A 445 27.75 -10.15 -23.02
N LYS A 446 27.21 -9.37 -22.07
CA LYS A 446 26.63 -9.85 -20.81
C LYS A 446 25.54 -10.91 -21.02
N ASN A 447 24.70 -10.75 -22.06
CA ASN A 447 23.58 -11.64 -22.30
C ASN A 447 23.95 -12.93 -23.05
N ASN A 448 25.10 -12.97 -23.73
CA ASN A 448 25.49 -14.11 -24.57
C ASN A 448 26.64 -14.95 -24.00
N PHE A 449 27.36 -14.46 -22.99
CA PHE A 449 28.53 -15.13 -22.45
C PHE A 449 28.52 -15.26 -20.92
N ASP A 450 29.09 -16.36 -20.43
CA ASP A 450 29.55 -16.42 -19.05
C ASP A 450 30.90 -15.69 -18.95
N LEU A 451 30.87 -14.49 -18.37
CA LEU A 451 32.04 -13.60 -18.24
C LEU A 451 33.20 -14.25 -17.47
N LYS A 452 32.94 -15.29 -16.66
CA LYS A 452 33.96 -16.03 -15.91
C LYS A 452 34.94 -16.78 -16.81
N LEU A 453 34.56 -17.02 -18.07
CA LEU A 453 35.37 -17.73 -19.05
C LEU A 453 36.32 -16.82 -19.83
N PHE A 454 36.24 -15.50 -19.65
CA PHE A 454 37.04 -14.56 -20.44
C PHE A 454 38.51 -14.56 -20.01
N GLY A 455 39.38 -14.66 -21.02
CA GLY A 455 40.83 -14.48 -20.88
C GLY A 455 41.25 -13.02 -21.06
N ILE A 456 42.55 -12.75 -20.84
CA ILE A 456 43.12 -11.40 -20.83
C ILE A 456 42.91 -10.63 -22.16
N GLU A 457 42.94 -11.33 -23.30
CA GLU A 457 42.77 -10.67 -24.62
C GLU A 457 41.38 -10.08 -24.80
N ILE A 458 40.33 -10.78 -24.35
CA ILE A 458 38.95 -10.29 -24.38
C ILE A 458 38.81 -9.12 -23.41
N TRP A 459 39.35 -9.27 -22.20
CA TRP A 459 39.31 -8.22 -21.19
C TRP A 459 39.97 -6.94 -21.68
N THR A 460 41.14 -7.04 -22.31
CA THR A 460 41.85 -5.89 -22.90
C THR A 460 40.95 -5.13 -23.89
N CYS A 461 40.19 -5.84 -24.73
CA CYS A 461 39.28 -5.19 -25.67
C CYS A 461 38.09 -4.51 -24.96
N ILE A 462 37.56 -5.14 -23.90
CA ILE A 462 36.46 -4.56 -23.10
C ILE A 462 36.96 -3.35 -22.30
N ASP A 463 38.19 -3.39 -21.79
CA ASP A 463 38.83 -2.33 -21.03
C ASP A 463 38.92 -1.04 -21.87
N GLU A 464 39.21 -1.14 -23.17
CA GLU A 464 39.17 0.02 -24.08
C GLU A 464 37.77 0.65 -24.16
N ILE A 465 36.70 -0.16 -24.17
CA ILE A 465 35.32 0.33 -24.19
C ILE A 465 34.97 1.01 -22.85
N VAL A 466 35.34 0.40 -21.73
CA VAL A 466 35.12 0.94 -20.38
C VAL A 466 35.90 2.25 -20.17
N MET A 467 37.14 2.32 -20.65
CA MET A 467 37.95 3.54 -20.60
C MET A 467 37.29 4.67 -21.37
N LEU A 468 36.69 4.41 -22.54
CA LEU A 468 35.96 5.44 -23.29
C LEU A 468 34.72 5.95 -22.55
N ILE A 469 33.97 5.05 -21.89
CA ILE A 469 32.85 5.42 -21.01
C ILE A 469 33.32 6.35 -19.89
N HIS A 470 34.45 6.01 -19.27
CA HIS A 470 35.02 6.81 -18.20
C HIS A 470 35.45 8.20 -18.68
N LEU A 471 36.21 8.26 -19.77
CA LEU A 471 36.71 9.51 -20.35
C LEU A 471 35.60 10.44 -20.84
N ALA A 472 34.48 9.88 -21.30
CA ALA A 472 33.33 10.63 -21.80
C ALA A 472 32.25 10.90 -20.72
N ASP A 473 32.48 10.48 -19.47
CA ASP A 473 31.55 10.60 -18.34
C ASP A 473 30.14 10.02 -18.62
N GLU A 474 30.09 8.82 -19.21
CA GLU A 474 28.83 8.22 -19.70
C GLU A 474 28.16 7.27 -18.69
N TRP A 475 28.62 7.28 -17.43
CA TRP A 475 28.21 6.33 -16.39
C TRP A 475 26.70 6.31 -16.14
N ASP A 476 26.01 7.45 -16.25
CA ASP A 476 24.56 7.54 -16.06
C ASP A 476 23.75 6.66 -17.03
N VAL A 477 24.26 6.46 -18.25
CA VAL A 477 23.60 5.63 -19.28
C VAL A 477 23.95 4.15 -19.11
N VAL A 478 25.19 3.84 -18.70
CA VAL A 478 25.77 2.48 -18.81
C VAL A 478 25.95 1.75 -17.49
N ALA A 479 25.75 2.40 -16.34
CA ALA A 479 26.06 1.87 -15.01
C ALA A 479 25.46 0.47 -14.75
N HIS A 480 24.22 0.25 -15.15
CA HIS A 480 23.50 -1.02 -14.96
C HIS A 480 24.11 -2.18 -15.77
N SER A 481 24.58 -1.89 -16.98
CA SER A 481 25.16 -2.88 -17.90
C SER A 481 26.62 -3.16 -17.55
N CYS A 482 27.36 -2.12 -17.13
CA CYS A 482 28.76 -2.21 -16.72
C CYS A 482 28.97 -2.93 -15.39
N TYR A 483 28.03 -2.85 -14.44
CA TYR A 483 28.21 -3.40 -13.09
C TYR A 483 28.69 -4.86 -13.08
N ASN A 484 28.03 -5.73 -13.87
CA ASN A 484 28.39 -7.16 -13.93
C ASN A 484 29.76 -7.37 -14.60
N ILE A 485 30.07 -6.57 -15.61
CA ILE A 485 31.34 -6.64 -16.36
C ILE A 485 32.50 -6.24 -15.45
N LEU A 486 32.39 -5.10 -14.76
CA LEU A 486 33.39 -4.63 -13.81
C LEU A 486 33.58 -5.61 -12.65
N THR A 487 32.48 -6.19 -12.15
CA THR A 487 32.52 -7.20 -11.09
C THR A 487 33.33 -8.43 -11.50
N GLU A 488 33.05 -9.01 -12.67
CA GLU A 488 33.76 -10.22 -13.13
C GLU A 488 35.18 -9.91 -13.64
N ARG A 489 35.43 -8.72 -14.19
CA ARG A 489 36.78 -8.23 -14.50
C ARG A 489 37.64 -8.09 -13.25
N THR A 490 37.07 -7.56 -12.17
CA THR A 490 37.73 -7.46 -10.85
C THR A 490 38.05 -8.85 -10.32
N ARG A 491 37.09 -9.78 -10.39
CA ARG A 491 37.32 -11.19 -10.01
C ARG A 491 38.47 -11.83 -10.80
N PHE A 492 38.53 -11.57 -12.11
CA PHE A 492 39.64 -12.04 -12.95
C PHE A 492 40.98 -11.47 -12.49
N ASN A 493 41.05 -10.17 -12.17
CA ASN A 493 42.28 -9.54 -11.69
C ASN A 493 42.76 -10.15 -10.37
N ILE A 494 41.86 -10.34 -9.40
CA ILE A 494 42.19 -10.99 -8.12
C ILE A 494 42.78 -12.39 -8.37
N LYS A 495 42.11 -13.20 -9.20
CA LYS A 495 42.55 -14.58 -9.49
C LYS A 495 43.94 -14.64 -10.15
N ASN A 496 44.33 -13.60 -10.87
CA ASN A 496 45.60 -13.52 -11.60
C ASN A 496 46.64 -12.60 -10.94
N ASN A 497 46.41 -12.14 -9.70
CA ASN A 497 47.27 -11.20 -8.98
C ASN A 497 47.57 -9.90 -9.76
N ILE A 498 46.57 -9.39 -10.47
CA ILE A 498 46.61 -8.10 -11.18
C ILE A 498 45.99 -7.03 -10.27
N ASN A 499 46.50 -5.79 -10.33
CA ASN A 499 45.95 -4.66 -9.59
C ASN A 499 44.43 -4.47 -9.88
N ILE A 500 43.65 -4.19 -8.83
CA ILE A 500 42.20 -4.00 -8.91
C ILE A 500 41.73 -2.55 -8.70
N ASP A 501 42.61 -1.65 -8.29
CA ASP A 501 42.27 -0.30 -7.80
C ASP A 501 41.52 0.51 -8.85
N GLU A 502 41.96 0.47 -10.11
CA GLU A 502 41.30 1.15 -11.23
C GLU A 502 39.85 0.69 -11.42
N TYR A 503 39.61 -0.63 -11.35
CA TYR A 503 38.26 -1.18 -11.53
C TYR A 503 37.39 -0.96 -10.30
N LEU A 504 37.98 -0.91 -9.11
CA LEU A 504 37.28 -0.52 -7.89
C LEU A 504 36.81 0.92 -7.98
N GLU A 505 37.62 1.83 -8.52
CA GLU A 505 37.20 3.22 -8.79
C GLU A 505 35.97 3.25 -9.70
N TYR A 506 35.99 2.52 -10.82
CA TYR A 506 34.83 2.42 -11.72
C TYR A 506 33.59 1.84 -11.01
N ILE A 507 33.75 0.82 -10.17
CA ILE A 507 32.65 0.23 -9.39
C ILE A 507 32.08 1.24 -8.38
N ILE A 508 32.92 2.03 -7.71
CA ILE A 508 32.48 3.07 -6.77
C ILE A 508 31.67 4.14 -7.49
N ILE A 509 32.12 4.58 -8.67
CA ILE A 509 31.36 5.52 -9.52
C ILE A 509 29.98 4.93 -9.84
N VAL A 510 29.93 3.69 -10.34
CA VAL A 510 28.68 2.97 -10.64
C VAL A 510 27.76 2.90 -9.41
N PHE A 511 28.29 2.57 -8.23
CA PHE A 511 27.51 2.50 -7.00
C PHE A 511 26.94 3.84 -6.57
N LYS A 512 27.69 4.93 -6.75
CA LYS A 512 27.21 6.29 -6.47
C LYS A 512 26.11 6.69 -7.46
N THR A 513 26.28 6.40 -8.76
CA THR A 513 25.28 6.66 -9.82
C THR A 513 23.96 5.93 -9.56
N ILE A 514 23.99 4.67 -9.12
CA ILE A 514 22.77 3.90 -8.82
C ILE A 514 22.27 4.06 -7.36
N HIS A 515 22.88 4.97 -6.59
CA HIS A 515 22.54 5.26 -5.19
C HIS A 515 22.59 4.04 -4.25
N LYS A 516 23.59 3.17 -4.40
CA LYS A 516 23.80 2.01 -3.51
C LYS A 516 24.52 2.45 -2.23
N GLY A 517 23.89 2.22 -1.07
CA GLY A 517 24.41 2.64 0.25
C GLY A 517 25.46 1.72 0.89
N HIS A 518 26.14 0.87 0.11
CA HIS A 518 27.23 0.00 0.56
C HIS A 518 28.04 -0.52 -0.63
N TYR A 519 29.29 -0.91 -0.39
CA TYR A 519 30.29 -1.29 -1.39
C TYR A 519 30.53 -2.80 -1.50
N ASN A 520 29.65 -3.65 -0.94
CA ASN A 520 29.80 -5.10 -1.08
C ASN A 520 29.46 -5.56 -2.51
N PHE A 521 30.38 -6.33 -3.10
CA PHE A 521 30.21 -7.13 -4.31
C PHE A 521 31.17 -8.34 -4.24
N LEU A 522 31.05 -9.30 -5.16
CA LEU A 522 31.70 -10.63 -5.03
C LEU A 522 31.31 -11.38 -3.74
N ILE A 523 30.09 -11.15 -3.27
CA ILE A 523 29.54 -11.69 -2.01
C ILE A 523 29.54 -13.23 -1.91
N ASP A 524 29.73 -13.90 -3.05
CA ASP A 524 29.83 -15.35 -3.19
C ASP A 524 31.20 -15.92 -2.79
N ASN A 525 32.23 -15.08 -2.60
CA ASN A 525 33.55 -15.49 -2.13
C ASN A 525 34.06 -14.54 -1.04
N THR A 526 34.19 -15.06 0.18
CA THR A 526 34.60 -14.29 1.38
C THR A 526 35.96 -13.61 1.23
N GLU A 527 36.96 -14.32 0.70
CA GLU A 527 38.33 -13.79 0.56
C GLU A 527 38.36 -12.64 -0.45
N TYR A 528 37.70 -12.81 -1.59
CA TYR A 528 37.67 -11.78 -2.64
C TYR A 528 36.87 -10.56 -2.19
N GLU A 529 35.73 -10.78 -1.54
CA GLU A 529 34.95 -9.70 -0.96
C GLU A 529 35.79 -8.91 0.06
N LYS A 530 36.50 -9.60 0.96
CA LYS A 530 37.37 -8.98 1.96
C LYS A 530 38.47 -8.12 1.32
N MET A 531 39.19 -8.67 0.33
CA MET A 531 40.22 -7.94 -0.42
C MET A 531 39.66 -6.69 -1.09
N CYS A 532 38.50 -6.79 -1.74
CA CYS A 532 37.84 -5.64 -2.38
C CYS A 532 37.48 -4.56 -1.36
N ILE A 533 36.98 -4.94 -0.17
CA ILE A 533 36.65 -3.99 0.90
C ILE A 533 37.91 -3.25 1.35
N GLU A 534 39.00 -3.99 1.63
CA GLU A 534 40.27 -3.41 2.07
C GLU A 534 40.86 -2.42 1.05
N HIS A 535 40.90 -2.81 -0.22
CA HIS A 535 41.35 -1.91 -1.29
C HIS A 535 40.41 -0.70 -1.47
N THR A 536 39.09 -0.91 -1.41
CA THR A 536 38.09 0.17 -1.50
C THR A 536 38.33 1.22 -0.40
N ILE A 537 38.61 0.79 0.83
CA ILE A 537 38.92 1.69 1.96
C ILE A 537 40.18 2.51 1.70
N ASN A 538 41.18 1.93 1.04
CA ASN A 538 42.45 2.59 0.77
C ASN A 538 42.37 3.60 -0.39
N ILE A 539 41.61 3.31 -1.44
CA ILE A 539 41.53 4.19 -2.62
C ILE A 539 40.53 5.33 -2.46
N LEU A 540 39.46 5.13 -1.68
CA LEU A 540 38.34 6.07 -1.54
C LEU A 540 38.76 7.52 -1.26
N PRO A 541 39.70 7.78 -0.32
CA PRO A 541 40.13 9.14 0.00
C PRO A 541 40.74 9.92 -1.17
N ASN A 542 41.23 9.23 -2.20
CA ASN A 542 41.90 9.83 -3.36
C ASN A 542 40.94 10.12 -4.53
N LEU A 543 39.68 9.70 -4.44
CA LEU A 543 38.70 9.87 -5.52
C LEU A 543 38.11 11.27 -5.52
N MET A 544 37.89 11.86 -6.71
CA MET A 544 37.24 13.18 -6.83
C MET A 544 35.83 13.22 -6.21
N CYS A 545 35.12 12.10 -6.24
CA CYS A 545 33.76 11.99 -5.69
C CYS A 545 33.71 11.70 -4.18
N PHE A 546 34.86 11.73 -3.48
CA PHE A 546 34.96 11.35 -2.07
C PHE A 546 34.23 12.33 -1.15
N ASN A 547 33.39 11.78 -0.28
CA ASN A 547 32.74 12.50 0.81
C ASN A 547 33.02 11.75 2.11
N VAL A 548 33.92 12.29 2.94
CA VAL A 548 34.40 11.66 4.18
C VAL A 548 33.26 11.11 5.03
N ASP A 549 32.21 11.90 5.26
CA ASP A 549 31.13 11.53 6.18
C ASP A 549 30.22 10.44 5.58
N ASN A 550 29.76 10.61 4.34
CA ASN A 550 28.90 9.61 3.66
C ASN A 550 29.65 8.32 3.36
N ASP A 551 30.88 8.41 2.87
CA ASP A 551 31.66 7.25 2.47
C ASP A 551 32.14 6.47 3.71
N ALA A 552 32.44 7.12 4.84
CA ALA A 552 32.70 6.41 6.10
C ALA A 552 31.48 5.62 6.60
N VAL A 553 30.26 6.17 6.46
CA VAL A 553 29.02 5.45 6.79
C VAL A 553 28.76 4.29 5.83
N ASN A 554 29.00 4.47 4.53
CA ASN A 554 28.88 3.41 3.54
C ASN A 554 29.89 2.29 3.79
N ILE A 555 31.12 2.61 4.19
CA ILE A 555 32.15 1.62 4.57
C ILE A 555 31.76 0.88 5.85
N LEU A 556 31.26 1.58 6.88
CA LEU A 556 30.72 0.92 8.06
C LEU A 556 29.60 -0.06 7.68
N ASN A 557 28.68 0.38 6.83
CA ASN A 557 27.60 -0.49 6.35
C ASN A 557 28.17 -1.72 5.61
N THR A 558 29.20 -1.50 4.80
CA THR A 558 29.90 -2.54 4.03
C THR A 558 30.53 -3.59 4.96
N ILE A 559 31.21 -3.14 6.02
CA ILE A 559 31.83 -4.00 7.04
C ILE A 559 30.76 -4.77 7.81
N CYS A 560 29.70 -4.10 8.30
CA CYS A 560 28.62 -4.78 9.04
C CYS A 560 27.91 -5.83 8.18
N HIS A 561 27.64 -5.53 6.90
CA HIS A 561 27.05 -6.50 5.97
C HIS A 561 27.97 -7.68 5.68
N PHE A 562 29.28 -7.49 5.66
CA PHE A 562 30.27 -8.55 5.51
C PHE A 562 30.31 -9.43 6.78
N ASN A 563 30.48 -8.81 7.94
CA ASN A 563 30.52 -9.47 9.24
C ASN A 563 29.25 -10.25 9.57
N LEU A 564 28.09 -9.84 9.05
CA LEU A 564 26.86 -10.61 9.24
C LEU A 564 26.84 -11.95 8.50
N ARG A 565 27.62 -12.09 7.43
CA ARG A 565 27.59 -13.25 6.53
C ARG A 565 28.74 -14.22 6.75
N HIS A 566 29.87 -13.75 7.29
CA HIS A 566 31.13 -14.51 7.31
C HIS A 566 31.74 -14.56 8.72
N ASP A 567 32.47 -15.63 9.05
CA ASP A 567 33.09 -15.79 10.38
C ASP A 567 34.41 -15.02 10.54
N ASP A 568 35.17 -14.84 9.47
CA ASP A 568 36.38 -14.01 9.42
C ASP A 568 35.97 -12.53 9.42
N LYS A 569 35.80 -11.95 10.61
CA LYS A 569 35.29 -10.58 10.77
C LYS A 569 36.33 -9.52 10.41
N LEU A 570 35.87 -8.42 9.85
CA LEU A 570 36.63 -7.18 9.70
C LEU A 570 36.35 -6.26 10.89
N SER A 571 37.42 -5.72 11.48
CA SER A 571 37.31 -4.76 12.57
C SER A 571 37.51 -3.33 12.09
N ILE A 572 36.57 -2.45 12.41
CA ILE A 572 36.58 -1.07 11.93
C ILE A 572 37.77 -0.24 12.46
N VAL A 573 38.33 -0.63 13.60
CA VAL A 573 39.50 0.04 14.21
C VAL A 573 40.77 -0.11 13.37
N ASN A 574 40.81 -1.10 12.48
CA ASN A 574 41.94 -1.32 11.58
C ASN A 574 42.01 -0.24 10.48
N TYR A 575 40.95 0.57 10.32
CA TYR A 575 40.85 1.60 9.29
C TYR A 575 40.74 2.99 9.93
N GLU A 576 41.89 3.61 10.20
CA GLU A 576 42.00 4.82 11.02
C GLU A 576 41.11 5.99 10.54
N TRP A 577 41.12 6.30 9.23
CA TRP A 577 40.33 7.41 8.71
C TRP A 577 38.83 7.16 8.83
N VAL A 578 38.37 5.93 8.61
CA VAL A 578 36.96 5.52 8.74
C VAL A 578 36.54 5.63 10.20
N PHE A 579 37.35 5.08 11.10
CA PHE A 579 37.09 5.11 12.54
C PHE A 579 37.04 6.53 13.10
N ASN A 580 37.97 7.39 12.68
CA ASN A 580 38.01 8.80 13.08
C ASN A 580 36.84 9.59 12.50
N ALA A 581 36.45 9.35 11.25
CA ALA A 581 35.27 9.95 10.64
C ALA A 581 33.98 9.56 11.38
N ILE A 582 33.80 8.28 11.71
CA ILE A 582 32.65 7.79 12.47
C ILE A 582 32.63 8.38 13.88
N LYS A 583 33.77 8.42 14.58
CA LYS A 583 33.87 9.10 15.88
C LYS A 583 33.50 10.58 15.78
N SER A 584 34.00 11.27 14.75
CA SER A 584 33.67 12.65 14.46
C SER A 584 32.16 12.83 14.23
N ILE A 585 31.51 11.98 13.42
CA ILE A 585 30.05 12.01 13.18
C ILE A 585 29.28 11.78 14.49
N LEU A 586 29.69 10.81 15.29
CA LEU A 586 29.09 10.51 16.60
C LEU A 586 29.24 11.69 17.57
N ASN A 587 30.37 12.41 17.54
CA ASN A 587 30.63 13.60 18.36
C ASN A 587 29.89 14.85 17.87
N LYS A 588 29.79 15.03 16.54
CA LYS A 588 29.07 16.14 15.89
C LYS A 588 27.54 16.07 16.10
N ASN A 589 27.01 14.93 16.54
CA ASN A 589 25.57 14.66 16.70
C ASN A 589 24.76 14.88 15.40
N ASP A 590 25.31 14.55 14.22
CA ASP A 590 24.52 14.52 12.97
C ASP A 590 23.49 13.39 13.06
N THR A 591 22.25 13.78 13.35
CA THR A 591 21.18 12.82 13.62
C THR A 591 20.86 11.84 12.49
N TYR A 592 21.04 12.21 11.22
CA TYR A 592 20.76 11.31 10.11
C TYR A 592 21.85 10.24 10.00
N LEU A 593 23.11 10.66 9.92
CA LEU A 593 24.25 9.75 9.81
C LEU A 593 24.42 8.90 11.08
N VAL A 594 24.17 9.47 12.26
CA VAL A 594 24.15 8.72 13.53
C VAL A 594 23.04 7.67 13.55
N SER A 595 21.87 7.95 12.96
CA SER A 595 20.81 6.94 12.81
C SER A 595 21.27 5.81 11.88
N CYS A 596 21.87 6.13 10.73
CA CYS A 596 22.40 5.15 9.80
C CYS A 596 23.49 4.26 10.46
N ILE A 597 24.44 4.86 11.19
CA ILE A 597 25.45 4.15 11.97
C ILE A 597 24.78 3.17 12.95
N LYS A 598 23.79 3.64 13.72
CA LYS A 598 23.07 2.82 14.71
C LYS A 598 22.31 1.65 14.10
N ASP A 599 21.63 1.89 12.99
CA ASP A 599 20.86 0.85 12.30
C ASP A 599 21.77 -0.28 11.81
N ASN A 600 22.99 0.05 11.37
CA ASN A 600 23.96 -0.91 10.83
C ASN A 600 24.69 -1.70 11.93
N ILE A 601 25.14 -1.05 13.01
CA ILE A 601 25.90 -1.71 14.10
C ILE A 601 25.04 -2.60 14.99
N ASN A 602 23.70 -2.43 15.01
CA ASN A 602 22.81 -3.22 15.87
C ASN A 602 22.94 -4.74 15.65
N ASN A 603 23.44 -5.13 14.48
CA ASN A 603 23.57 -6.50 14.04
C ASN A 603 25.03 -7.02 14.08
N ASP A 604 25.99 -6.21 14.53
CA ASP A 604 27.41 -6.55 14.63
C ASP A 604 27.89 -6.29 16.07
N GLU A 605 27.99 -7.34 16.89
CA GLU A 605 28.30 -7.21 18.32
C GLU A 605 29.71 -6.66 18.60
N GLU A 606 30.68 -6.86 17.70
CA GLU A 606 32.04 -6.33 17.85
C GLU A 606 32.08 -4.84 17.53
N ALA A 607 31.56 -4.43 16.36
CA ALA A 607 31.45 -3.02 15.99
C ALA A 607 30.61 -2.26 17.02
N LYS A 608 29.54 -2.90 17.52
CA LYS A 608 28.72 -2.40 18.62
C LYS A 608 29.51 -2.31 19.92
N ALA A 609 30.32 -3.28 20.33
CA ALA A 609 31.14 -3.19 21.54
C ALA A 609 32.21 -2.09 21.45
N LEU A 610 32.92 -2.01 20.32
CA LEU A 610 33.98 -1.04 20.06
C LEU A 610 33.45 0.38 19.97
N LEU A 611 32.33 0.57 19.26
CA LEU A 611 31.68 1.87 19.17
C LEU A 611 30.84 2.14 20.43
N ASN A 612 30.39 1.14 21.21
CA ASN A 612 29.65 1.31 22.48
C ASN A 612 30.46 2.04 23.55
N ILE A 613 31.79 2.03 23.50
CA ILE A 613 32.63 2.81 24.42
C ILE A 613 32.50 4.32 24.10
N THR A 614 32.09 4.68 22.88
CA THR A 614 31.87 6.08 22.44
C THR A 614 30.37 6.40 22.26
N ILE A 615 29.54 5.39 22.01
CA ILE A 615 28.09 5.49 22.05
C ILE A 615 27.74 5.45 23.53
N ASN A 616 27.65 6.62 24.14
CA ASN A 616 26.85 6.74 25.35
C ASN A 616 25.57 5.95 25.10
N ASP A 617 25.22 5.07 26.04
CA ASP A 617 23.98 4.28 26.12
C ASP A 617 22.79 5.25 26.31
N LYS A 618 22.77 6.23 25.42
CA LYS A 618 21.99 7.43 25.41
C LYS A 618 20.68 6.94 24.89
N ILE A 619 19.78 6.76 25.84
CA ILE A 619 18.43 6.37 25.56
C ILE A 619 17.91 7.37 24.52
N THR A 620 17.73 6.96 23.28
CA THR A 620 17.14 7.82 22.24
C THR A 620 15.63 7.64 22.23
N ILE A 621 14.89 8.52 21.57
CA ILE A 621 13.43 8.40 21.47
C ILE A 621 12.96 7.07 20.86
N PHE A 622 13.80 6.39 20.07
CA PHE A 622 13.51 5.09 19.49
C PHE A 622 13.50 3.97 20.54
N ASN A 623 14.38 4.08 21.52
CA ASN A 623 14.60 3.06 22.54
C ASN A 623 13.95 3.41 23.88
N VAL A 624 13.47 4.65 24.07
CA VAL A 624 12.72 5.10 25.25
C VAL A 624 11.65 4.08 25.65
N LEU A 625 10.87 3.54 24.70
CA LEU A 625 9.78 2.60 25.00
C LEU A 625 10.25 1.25 25.55
N LYS A 626 11.47 0.83 25.21
CA LYS A 626 12.09 -0.42 25.70
C LYS A 626 12.52 -0.25 27.15
N TYR A 627 13.15 0.87 27.47
CA TYR A 627 13.76 1.13 28.79
C TYR A 627 12.82 1.80 29.80
N ILE A 628 11.63 2.27 29.38
CA ILE A 628 10.68 3.02 30.22
C ILE A 628 10.26 2.30 31.51
N LYS A 629 10.27 0.95 31.50
CA LYS A 629 9.90 0.13 32.66
C LYS A 629 11.08 -0.28 33.53
N SER A 630 12.28 -0.38 32.96
CA SER A 630 13.46 -0.96 33.62
C SER A 630 14.45 0.10 34.10
N LYS A 631 14.51 1.29 33.49
CA LYS A 631 15.44 2.38 33.84
C LYS A 631 14.77 3.77 33.78
N PRO A 632 13.71 4.05 34.58
CA PRO A 632 12.98 5.32 34.52
C PRO A 632 13.83 6.54 34.91
N ASP A 633 14.71 6.42 35.91
CA ASP A 633 15.51 7.55 36.42
C ASP A 633 16.54 8.03 35.39
N VAL A 634 17.16 7.09 34.66
CA VAL A 634 18.11 7.38 33.57
C VAL A 634 17.42 8.14 32.43
N ILE A 635 16.16 7.80 32.15
CA ILE A 635 15.35 8.51 31.14
C ILE A 635 15.08 9.94 31.59
N ILE A 636 14.72 10.16 32.85
CA ILE A 636 14.48 11.50 33.39
C ILE A 636 15.74 12.35 33.27
N GLN A 637 16.89 11.83 33.68
CA GLN A 637 18.18 12.53 33.60
C GLN A 637 18.57 12.88 32.16
N SER A 638 18.28 11.99 31.20
CA SER A 638 18.63 12.19 29.79
C SER A 638 17.55 12.94 28.99
N LEU A 639 16.37 13.20 29.57
CA LEU A 639 15.17 13.58 28.81
C LEU A 639 15.34 14.88 28.03
N HIS A 640 15.98 15.88 28.63
CA HIS A 640 16.20 17.17 27.99
C HIS A 640 16.99 17.02 26.67
N GLN A 641 18.02 16.18 26.69
CA GLN A 641 18.84 15.91 25.51
C GLN A 641 18.07 15.11 24.46
N ILE A 642 17.31 14.10 24.90
CA ILE A 642 16.43 13.31 24.02
C ILE A 642 15.43 14.22 23.31
N LEU A 643 14.76 15.09 24.04
CA LEU A 643 13.75 16.00 23.48
C LEU A 643 14.38 17.00 22.52
N THR A 644 15.57 17.53 22.83
CA THR A 644 16.28 18.48 21.97
C THR A 644 16.59 17.87 20.59
N GLU A 645 17.14 16.66 20.56
CA GLU A 645 17.43 15.94 19.30
C GLU A 645 16.16 15.51 18.58
N SER A 646 15.17 15.03 19.34
CA SER A 646 14.01 14.36 18.78
C SER A 646 12.93 15.32 18.30
N ILE A 647 12.80 16.53 18.85
CA ILE A 647 11.81 17.50 18.38
C ILE A 647 12.16 17.98 16.97
N MET A 648 13.43 18.16 16.63
CA MET A 648 13.81 18.64 15.30
C MET A 648 13.53 17.58 14.22
N LEU A 649 13.93 16.33 14.45
CA LEU A 649 13.97 15.30 13.38
C LEU A 649 12.97 14.17 13.56
N TYR A 650 12.55 13.89 14.80
CA TYR A 650 11.78 12.68 15.16
C TYR A 650 10.48 12.97 15.94
N ALA A 651 9.87 14.14 15.74
CA ALA A 651 8.68 14.57 16.47
C ALA A 651 7.51 13.56 16.40
N LYS A 652 7.35 12.85 15.27
CA LYS A 652 6.37 11.78 15.11
C LYS A 652 6.58 10.63 16.12
N LYS A 653 7.83 10.32 16.46
CA LYS A 653 8.17 9.27 17.43
C LYS A 653 7.86 9.70 18.85
N ILE A 654 8.13 10.96 19.21
CA ILE A 654 7.69 11.55 20.49
C ILE A 654 6.16 11.41 20.62
N ILE A 655 5.42 11.86 19.62
CA ILE A 655 3.95 11.77 19.58
C ILE A 655 3.48 10.31 19.72
N PHE A 656 4.15 9.37 19.03
CA PHE A 656 3.83 7.95 19.16
C PHE A 656 4.02 7.44 20.60
N CYS A 657 5.12 7.81 21.26
CA CYS A 657 5.38 7.42 22.63
C CYS A 657 4.35 8.02 23.61
N ILE A 658 3.92 9.27 23.39
CA ILE A 658 2.82 9.92 24.15
C ILE A 658 1.49 9.20 23.92
N LYS A 659 1.13 8.94 22.66
CA LYS A 659 -0.13 8.25 22.30
C LYS A 659 -0.23 6.83 22.81
N LYS A 660 0.90 6.10 22.90
CA LYS A 660 0.91 4.75 23.48
C LYS A 660 0.69 4.76 25.00
N ARG A 661 0.47 5.94 25.60
CA ARG A 661 0.09 6.13 27.01
C ARG A 661 1.05 5.47 27.99
N LYS A 662 2.31 5.22 27.57
CA LYS A 662 3.35 4.61 28.41
C LYS A 662 4.21 5.65 29.14
N PHE A 663 4.20 6.92 28.71
CA PHE A 663 4.80 8.00 29.50
C PHE A 663 4.05 8.26 30.82
N ILE A 664 2.82 7.77 30.94
CA ILE A 664 2.02 7.80 32.18
C ILE A 664 2.68 6.97 33.30
N TYR A 665 3.60 6.05 32.97
CA TYR A 665 4.32 5.24 33.96
C TYR A 665 5.41 6.00 34.74
N ILE A 666 5.82 7.20 34.31
CA ILE A 666 6.89 7.98 34.95
C ILE A 666 6.31 9.26 35.57
N PRO A 667 6.34 9.42 36.92
CA PRO A 667 5.90 10.63 37.61
C PRO A 667 6.65 11.88 37.13
N GLY A 668 5.96 13.03 37.05
CA GLY A 668 6.57 14.31 36.67
C GLY A 668 6.96 14.46 35.19
N LEU A 669 7.10 13.36 34.43
CA LEU A 669 7.58 13.38 33.05
C LEU A 669 6.74 14.27 32.12
N LYS A 670 5.40 14.23 32.28
CA LYS A 670 4.49 15.10 31.53
C LYS A 670 4.85 16.58 31.73
N GLN A 671 5.14 16.98 32.97
CA GLN A 671 5.47 18.36 33.33
C GLN A 671 6.84 18.77 32.76
N ILE A 672 7.83 17.87 32.78
CA ILE A 672 9.15 18.12 32.19
C ILE A 672 9.03 18.34 30.67
N VAL A 673 8.33 17.45 29.97
CA VAL A 673 8.13 17.58 28.51
C VAL A 673 7.30 18.84 28.19
N LEU A 674 6.28 19.14 28.99
CA LEU A 674 5.48 20.35 28.84
C LEU A 674 6.33 21.61 28.97
N THR A 675 7.12 21.72 30.04
CA THR A 675 8.01 22.87 30.29
C THR A 675 9.00 23.04 29.14
N PHE A 676 9.66 21.96 28.73
CA PHE A 676 10.57 21.96 27.57
C PHE A 676 9.90 22.45 26.29
N CYS A 677 8.67 22.00 26.02
CA CYS A 677 7.91 22.42 24.85
C CYS A 677 7.53 23.90 24.94
N LEU A 678 7.11 24.40 26.10
CA LEU A 678 6.78 25.82 26.29
C LEU A 678 8.03 26.71 26.10
N ASP A 679 9.18 26.28 26.60
CA ASP A 679 10.45 27.01 26.43
C ASP A 679 10.86 27.06 24.97
N LYS A 680 10.82 25.92 24.25
CA LYS A 680 11.15 25.88 22.81
C LYS A 680 10.14 26.61 21.95
N LEU A 681 8.88 26.68 22.36
CA LEU A 681 7.87 27.49 21.67
C LEU A 681 8.21 28.98 21.75
N LYS A 682 8.70 29.46 22.91
CA LYS A 682 9.04 30.88 23.13
C LYS A 682 10.41 31.27 22.59
N LEU A 683 11.41 30.41 22.77
CA LEU A 683 12.84 30.75 22.62
C LEU A 683 13.49 30.22 21.35
N SER A 684 12.81 29.40 20.53
CA SER A 684 13.44 28.81 19.34
C SER A 684 13.25 29.66 18.09
N ASP A 685 14.35 30.00 17.41
CA ASP A 685 14.29 30.73 16.13
C ASP A 685 14.09 29.82 14.91
N VAL A 686 13.82 28.52 15.12
CA VAL A 686 13.68 27.54 14.04
C VAL A 686 12.20 27.22 13.84
N PRO A 687 11.55 27.68 12.73
CA PRO A 687 10.14 27.43 12.44
C PRO A 687 9.72 25.96 12.55
N LYS A 688 10.60 25.05 12.12
CA LYS A 688 10.35 23.61 12.16
C LYS A 688 10.25 23.06 13.58
N VAL A 689 11.10 23.55 14.48
CA VAL A 689 11.11 23.16 15.90
C VAL A 689 9.82 23.62 16.55
N LYS A 690 9.46 24.91 16.40
CA LYS A 690 8.19 25.46 16.89
C LYS A 690 6.98 24.67 16.36
N SER A 691 6.92 24.42 15.05
CA SER A 691 5.87 23.60 14.40
C SER A 691 5.77 22.17 14.97
N ASN A 692 6.90 21.53 15.28
CA ASN A 692 6.92 20.19 15.87
C ASN A 692 6.52 20.20 17.36
N VAL A 693 6.93 21.23 18.11
CA VAL A 693 6.52 21.47 19.51
C VAL A 693 5.01 21.61 19.61
N VAL A 694 4.36 22.37 18.72
CA VAL A 694 2.88 22.50 18.64
C VAL A 694 2.21 21.13 18.54
N LYS A 695 2.76 20.23 17.71
CA LYS A 695 2.22 18.87 17.53
C LYS A 695 2.42 17.98 18.75
N VAL A 696 3.38 18.29 19.62
CA VAL A 696 3.60 17.57 20.88
C VAL A 696 2.67 18.15 21.96
N LEU A 697 2.62 19.48 22.08
CA LEU A 697 1.78 20.21 23.04
C LEU A 697 0.30 19.83 22.93
N CYS A 698 -0.21 19.57 21.72
CA CYS A 698 -1.62 19.19 21.54
C CYS A 698 -2.01 17.86 22.21
N PHE A 699 -1.03 17.07 22.69
CA PHE A 699 -1.26 15.86 23.49
C PHE A 699 -0.92 16.04 24.98
N LEU A 700 -0.34 17.17 25.38
CA LEU A 700 0.12 17.42 26.75
C LEU A 700 -0.81 18.34 27.54
N VAL A 701 -1.44 19.31 26.89
CA VAL A 701 -2.37 20.26 27.53
C VAL A 701 -3.81 19.96 27.13
N ASP A 702 -4.77 20.46 27.92
CA ASP A 702 -6.19 20.42 27.57
C ASP A 702 -6.50 21.40 26.43
N SER A 703 -7.68 21.24 25.83
CA SER A 703 -8.12 21.97 24.64
C SER A 703 -8.17 23.48 24.85
N LYS A 704 -8.57 23.95 26.05
CA LYS A 704 -8.66 25.38 26.35
C LYS A 704 -7.27 25.98 26.51
N SER A 705 -6.42 25.36 27.33
CA SER A 705 -5.03 25.77 27.47
C SER A 705 -4.32 25.83 26.12
N PHE A 706 -4.48 24.80 25.27
CA PHE A 706 -3.88 24.79 23.94
C PHE A 706 -4.41 25.92 23.05
N TYR A 707 -5.72 26.19 23.07
CA TYR A 707 -6.33 27.28 22.32
C TYR A 707 -5.70 28.62 22.72
N ASP A 708 -5.68 28.92 24.01
CA ASP A 708 -5.13 30.17 24.55
C ASP A 708 -3.65 30.34 24.18
N LEU A 709 -2.88 29.23 24.23
CA LEU A 709 -1.47 29.18 23.84
C LEU A 709 -1.23 29.47 22.35
N MET A 710 -2.15 29.07 21.47
CA MET A 710 -1.96 29.17 20.02
C MET A 710 -2.73 30.33 19.37
N PHE A 711 -3.61 31.00 20.11
CA PHE A 711 -4.52 32.01 19.60
C PHE A 711 -3.82 33.12 18.81
N SER A 712 -2.63 33.55 19.28
CA SER A 712 -1.83 34.59 18.61
C SER A 712 -1.31 34.20 17.22
N TYR A 713 -1.27 32.91 16.90
CA TYR A 713 -0.82 32.41 15.59
C TYR A 713 -1.98 32.15 14.62
N PHE A 714 -3.23 32.41 15.02
CA PHE A 714 -4.38 32.14 14.17
C PHE A 714 -4.38 33.10 12.97
N PRO A 715 -4.84 32.63 11.79
CA PRO A 715 -4.89 33.48 10.61
C PRO A 715 -5.92 34.60 10.79
N GLU A 716 -5.48 35.84 10.65
CA GLU A 716 -6.33 37.04 10.61
C GLU A 716 -7.03 37.20 9.24
N HIS A 717 -6.34 36.82 8.17
CA HIS A 717 -6.81 36.93 6.79
C HIS A 717 -7.11 35.58 6.14
N LYS A 718 -7.97 35.58 5.12
CA LYS A 718 -8.38 34.36 4.39
C LYS A 718 -7.32 33.87 3.39
N LYS A 719 -6.42 34.74 2.94
CA LYS A 719 -5.38 34.41 1.96
C LYS A 719 -4.01 34.43 2.64
N VAL A 720 -3.12 33.55 2.20
CA VAL A 720 -1.71 33.57 2.63
C VAL A 720 -0.99 34.65 1.83
N ASP A 721 -0.36 35.62 2.49
CA ASP A 721 0.53 36.57 1.81
C ASP A 721 1.81 35.84 1.38
N VAL A 722 1.92 35.54 0.08
CA VAL A 722 3.04 34.77 -0.46
C VAL A 722 4.33 35.60 -0.51
N LYS A 723 4.25 36.93 -0.60
CA LYS A 723 5.40 37.82 -0.82
C LYS A 723 6.06 38.25 0.50
N ASN A 724 5.27 38.49 1.54
CA ASN A 724 5.75 38.88 2.88
C ASN A 724 5.51 37.81 3.94
N ARG A 725 5.44 36.52 3.55
CA ARG A 725 5.15 35.46 4.52
C ARG A 725 6.21 35.42 5.62
N ASP A 726 5.76 35.56 6.85
CA ASP A 726 6.51 35.07 7.98
C ASP A 726 6.46 33.53 7.93
N LEU A 727 7.59 32.95 7.50
CA LEU A 727 7.78 31.50 7.38
C LEU A 727 7.52 30.77 8.71
N GLU A 728 7.78 31.43 9.83
CA GLU A 728 7.52 30.89 11.17
C GLU A 728 6.02 30.81 11.44
N VAL A 729 5.32 31.94 11.30
CA VAL A 729 3.88 32.04 11.55
C VAL A 729 3.12 31.06 10.66
N TYR A 730 3.51 30.94 9.39
CA TYR A 730 2.86 29.98 8.49
C TYR A 730 3.13 28.52 8.87
N ALA A 731 4.35 28.16 9.27
CA ALA A 731 4.69 26.81 9.74
C ALA A 731 3.93 26.43 11.03
N MET A 732 3.69 27.43 11.89
CA MET A 732 2.86 27.31 13.09
C MET A 732 1.39 27.09 12.73
N GLN A 733 0.83 27.91 11.84
CA GLN A 733 -0.54 27.77 11.33
C GLN A 733 -0.80 26.38 10.73
N GLN A 734 0.14 25.85 9.95
CA GLN A 734 0.05 24.48 9.42
C GLN A 734 -0.01 23.42 10.53
N ALA A 735 0.82 23.56 11.56
CA ALA A 735 0.83 22.63 12.68
C ALA A 735 -0.47 22.70 13.47
N ILE A 736 -0.94 23.90 13.79
CA ILE A 736 -2.19 24.14 14.52
C ILE A 736 -3.36 23.53 13.75
N ALA A 737 -3.50 23.84 12.46
CA ALA A 737 -4.56 23.33 11.59
C ALA A 737 -4.66 21.79 11.63
N CYS A 738 -3.53 21.09 11.62
CA CYS A 738 -3.46 19.62 11.71
C CYS A 738 -3.79 19.07 13.11
N CYS A 739 -3.58 19.86 14.15
CA CYS A 739 -3.75 19.46 15.55
C CYS A 739 -5.18 19.64 16.07
N ILE A 740 -5.98 20.54 15.48
CA ILE A 740 -7.36 20.82 15.91
C ILE A 740 -8.20 19.54 16.03
N GLY A 741 -8.07 18.60 15.08
CA GLY A 741 -8.80 17.32 15.12
C GLY A 741 -8.44 16.36 16.26
N LYS A 742 -7.44 16.71 17.08
CA LYS A 742 -6.96 15.91 18.21
C LYS A 742 -7.52 16.37 19.56
N TYR A 743 -8.12 17.55 19.63
CA TYR A 743 -8.71 18.08 20.86
C TYR A 743 -9.94 17.30 21.31
N THR A 744 -10.28 17.43 22.59
CA THR A 744 -11.65 17.15 23.04
C THR A 744 -12.59 18.15 22.39
N ASN A 745 -13.81 17.71 22.08
CA ASN A 745 -14.79 18.58 21.44
C ASN A 745 -15.22 19.66 22.46
N SER A 746 -14.69 20.86 22.30
CA SER A 746 -14.98 22.02 23.13
C SER A 746 -15.45 23.18 22.24
N PRO A 747 -16.17 24.18 22.78
CA PRO A 747 -16.52 25.38 22.03
C PRO A 747 -15.31 26.06 21.40
N ASP A 748 -14.16 26.05 22.07
CA ASP A 748 -12.92 26.66 21.59
C ASP A 748 -12.31 25.87 20.43
N THR A 749 -12.42 24.53 20.45
CA THR A 749 -12.08 23.66 19.31
C THR A 749 -12.88 24.05 18.06
N LEU A 750 -14.18 24.31 18.21
CA LEU A 750 -15.04 24.71 17.09
C LEU A 750 -14.69 26.11 16.56
N LYS A 751 -14.42 27.07 17.45
CA LYS A 751 -13.95 28.42 17.06
C LYS A 751 -12.62 28.37 16.31
N ALA A 752 -11.66 27.60 16.80
CA ALA A 752 -10.38 27.39 16.13
C ALA A 752 -10.60 26.74 14.75
N LEU A 753 -11.44 25.71 14.67
CA LEU A 753 -11.75 25.03 13.43
C LEU A 753 -12.31 26.00 12.38
N LEU A 754 -13.31 26.82 12.74
CA LEU A 754 -13.90 27.82 11.85
C LEU A 754 -12.87 28.87 11.40
N THR A 755 -11.94 29.21 12.28
CA THR A 755 -10.88 30.17 11.97
C THR A 755 -9.98 29.68 10.84
N PHE A 756 -9.69 28.37 10.77
CA PHE A 756 -8.86 27.80 9.71
C PHE A 756 -9.68 27.24 8.52
N CYS A 757 -10.99 27.06 8.64
CA CYS A 757 -11.88 26.60 7.56
C CYS A 757 -12.25 27.70 6.54
N ARG A 758 -11.29 28.56 6.17
CA ARG A 758 -11.52 29.68 5.25
C ARG A 758 -10.31 29.93 4.34
N GLY A 759 -10.60 30.29 3.08
CA GLY A 759 -9.62 30.58 2.03
C GLY A 759 -8.53 29.50 1.90
N ASP A 760 -7.26 29.90 1.87
CA ASP A 760 -6.12 29.01 1.60
C ASP A 760 -5.85 28.00 2.73
N TYR A 761 -6.30 28.30 3.95
CA TYR A 761 -6.09 27.47 5.13
C TYR A 761 -7.00 26.23 5.19
N LEU A 762 -8.08 26.20 4.39
CA LEU A 762 -9.03 25.09 4.37
C LEU A 762 -8.32 23.76 4.10
N LYS A 763 -7.42 23.72 3.11
CA LYS A 763 -6.68 22.51 2.70
C LYS A 763 -5.90 21.88 3.86
N LEU A 764 -5.36 22.71 4.76
CA LEU A 764 -4.60 22.27 5.93
C LEU A 764 -5.52 21.67 7.02
N THR A 765 -6.78 22.09 7.05
CA THR A 765 -7.72 21.83 8.14
C THR A 765 -8.74 20.75 7.81
N LEU A 766 -8.86 20.32 6.55
CA LEU A 766 -9.83 19.30 6.12
C LEU A 766 -9.79 18.01 6.97
N GLY A 767 -8.59 17.54 7.30
CA GLY A 767 -8.41 16.37 8.15
C GLY A 767 -8.95 16.59 9.57
N SER A 768 -8.74 17.78 10.12
CA SER A 768 -9.25 18.18 11.43
C SER A 768 -10.77 18.36 11.41
N LEU A 769 -11.32 19.00 10.38
CA LEU A 769 -12.76 19.17 10.20
C LEU A 769 -13.48 17.83 10.23
N ASN A 770 -13.05 16.87 9.41
CA ASN A 770 -13.63 15.53 9.41
C ASN A 770 -13.49 14.84 10.77
N SER A 771 -12.31 14.95 11.39
CA SER A 771 -12.04 14.30 12.68
C SER A 771 -12.89 14.88 13.83
N VAL A 772 -13.13 16.19 13.88
CA VAL A 772 -13.95 16.83 14.91
C VAL A 772 -15.43 16.48 14.68
N CYS A 773 -15.95 16.70 13.47
CA CYS A 773 -17.36 16.46 13.17
C CYS A 773 -17.77 14.99 13.37
N LEU A 774 -16.91 14.03 13.06
CA LEU A 774 -17.20 12.60 13.27
C LEU A 774 -17.06 12.14 14.75
N LYS A 775 -16.56 13.00 15.63
CA LYS A 775 -16.44 12.77 17.06
C LYS A 775 -17.46 13.54 17.89
N LEU A 776 -18.10 14.57 17.34
CA LEU A 776 -19.24 15.26 17.95
C LEU A 776 -20.48 14.36 17.94
N SER A 777 -21.33 14.49 18.95
CA SER A 777 -22.68 13.92 18.90
C SER A 777 -23.45 14.39 17.66
N GLN A 778 -24.44 13.62 17.20
CA GLN A 778 -25.19 13.95 15.97
C GLN A 778 -25.72 15.38 16.00
N ASN A 779 -26.43 15.71 17.08
CA ASN A 779 -27.15 16.97 17.18
C ASN A 779 -26.17 18.14 17.19
N ASN A 780 -25.06 18.01 17.92
CA ASN A 780 -24.03 19.04 17.97
C ASN A 780 -23.30 19.18 16.62
N ALA A 781 -22.99 18.06 15.96
CA ALA A 781 -22.34 18.06 14.65
C ALA A 781 -23.23 18.71 13.58
N LEU A 782 -24.51 18.33 13.51
CA LEU A 782 -25.47 18.89 12.56
C LEU A 782 -25.75 20.36 12.85
N SER A 783 -25.91 20.74 14.12
CA SER A 783 -26.05 22.14 14.53
C SER A 783 -24.86 22.98 14.06
N PHE A 784 -23.64 22.51 14.32
CA PHE A 784 -22.42 23.17 13.88
C PHE A 784 -22.32 23.29 12.35
N LEU A 785 -22.59 22.21 11.62
CA LEU A 785 -22.48 22.17 10.16
C LEU A 785 -23.54 23.06 9.49
N ASN A 786 -24.80 22.99 9.94
CA ASN A 786 -25.91 23.78 9.39
C ASN A 786 -25.70 25.28 9.64
N THR A 787 -25.26 25.67 10.84
CA THR A 787 -24.98 27.08 11.18
C THR A 787 -23.88 27.68 10.30
N ASN A 788 -23.00 26.84 9.76
CA ASN A 788 -21.84 27.27 8.96
C ASN A 788 -21.95 26.87 7.48
N ILE A 789 -23.11 26.42 7.00
CA ILE A 789 -23.21 25.86 5.64
C ILE A 789 -22.94 26.90 4.54
N ASP A 790 -23.18 28.19 4.81
CA ASP A 790 -23.00 29.31 3.87
C ASP A 790 -21.56 29.82 3.74
N GLN A 791 -20.58 29.03 4.19
CA GLN A 791 -19.16 29.30 3.93
C GLN A 791 -18.81 29.20 2.43
N PRO A 792 -17.63 29.70 1.99
CA PRO A 792 -17.23 29.63 0.59
C PRO A 792 -17.33 28.23 -0.01
N VAL A 793 -17.56 28.17 -1.32
CA VAL A 793 -17.82 26.94 -2.12
C VAL A 793 -16.95 25.75 -1.68
N SER A 794 -15.64 25.93 -1.56
CA SER A 794 -14.72 24.87 -1.16
C SER A 794 -15.03 24.26 0.21
N ALA A 795 -15.36 25.08 1.22
CA ALA A 795 -15.72 24.59 2.56
C ALA A 795 -17.12 23.97 2.56
N LYS A 796 -18.09 24.63 1.89
CA LYS A 796 -19.48 24.15 1.76
C LYS A 796 -19.54 22.75 1.17
N LYS A 797 -18.73 22.42 0.16
CA LYS A 797 -18.60 21.04 -0.38
C LYS A 797 -18.31 20.00 0.70
N HIS A 798 -17.44 20.30 1.66
CA HIS A 798 -17.08 19.37 2.73
C HIS A 798 -18.15 19.28 3.81
N TYR A 799 -18.84 20.40 4.12
CA TYR A 799 -19.96 20.39 5.05
C TYR A 799 -21.13 19.54 4.53
N ILE A 800 -21.50 19.68 3.25
CA ILE A 800 -22.53 18.84 2.62
C ILE A 800 -22.18 17.34 2.75
N ARG A 801 -20.92 16.98 2.46
CA ARG A 801 -20.45 15.59 2.58
C ARG A 801 -20.52 15.06 4.02
N LEU A 802 -20.21 15.90 5.02
CA LEU A 802 -20.26 15.52 6.43
C LEU A 802 -21.69 15.39 6.93
N ILE A 803 -22.59 16.31 6.57
CA ILE A 803 -24.02 16.22 6.90
C ILE A 803 -24.57 14.90 6.36
N ASN A 804 -24.29 14.58 5.09
CA ASN A 804 -24.72 13.34 4.45
C ASN A 804 -24.20 12.05 5.13
N ILE A 805 -23.08 12.12 5.85
CA ILE A 805 -22.54 10.96 6.60
C ILE A 805 -23.20 10.85 7.99
N ILE A 806 -23.49 11.98 8.63
CA ILE A 806 -23.86 12.05 10.04
C ILE A 806 -25.38 12.00 10.26
N SER A 807 -26.16 12.62 9.37
CA SER A 807 -27.61 12.75 9.49
C SER A 807 -28.35 11.45 9.21
N THR A 808 -29.64 11.44 9.55
CA THR A 808 -30.58 10.42 9.08
C THR A 808 -30.79 10.54 7.57
N LYS A 809 -31.30 9.46 6.96
CA LYS A 809 -31.68 9.39 5.54
C LYS A 809 -32.58 10.55 5.16
N HIS A 810 -33.68 10.69 5.88
CA HIS A 810 -34.68 11.71 5.63
C HIS A 810 -34.07 13.12 5.66
N ASN A 811 -33.31 13.45 6.70
CA ASN A 811 -32.71 14.79 6.84
C ASN A 811 -31.66 15.06 5.74
N ALA A 812 -30.86 14.05 5.35
CA ALA A 812 -29.89 14.18 4.27
C ALA A 812 -30.59 14.48 2.94
N LEU A 813 -31.60 13.69 2.58
CA LEU A 813 -32.31 13.81 1.31
C LEU A 813 -33.09 15.12 1.21
N THR A 814 -33.77 15.52 2.30
CA THR A 814 -34.45 16.82 2.37
C THR A 814 -33.48 17.98 2.18
N MET A 815 -32.35 17.97 2.89
CA MET A 815 -31.31 18.99 2.71
C MET A 815 -30.78 19.03 1.27
N LEU A 816 -30.43 17.87 0.68
CA LEU A 816 -29.90 17.81 -0.68
C LEU A 816 -30.92 18.33 -1.71
N LYS A 817 -32.22 18.03 -1.53
CA LYS A 817 -33.30 18.55 -2.36
C LYS A 817 -33.43 20.07 -2.28
N GLU A 818 -33.44 20.61 -1.06
CA GLU A 818 -33.52 22.06 -0.85
C GLU A 818 -32.31 22.79 -1.41
N MET A 819 -31.11 22.24 -1.23
CA MET A 819 -29.88 22.80 -1.77
C MET A 819 -29.87 22.76 -3.29
N TRP A 820 -30.29 21.65 -3.90
CA TRP A 820 -30.37 21.53 -5.36
C TRP A 820 -31.23 22.65 -5.98
N ASN A 821 -32.41 22.89 -5.40
CA ASN A 821 -33.35 23.88 -5.92
C ASN A 821 -32.86 25.33 -5.79
N LYS A 822 -31.90 25.61 -4.89
CA LYS A 822 -31.39 26.97 -4.61
C LYS A 822 -29.98 27.21 -5.18
N GLU A 823 -29.21 26.17 -5.45
CA GLU A 823 -27.78 26.29 -5.75
C GLU A 823 -27.52 26.48 -7.25
N ALA A 824 -26.90 27.62 -7.58
CA ALA A 824 -26.49 27.95 -8.94
C ALA A 824 -25.03 27.57 -9.23
N ASN A 825 -24.20 27.33 -8.22
CA ASN A 825 -22.78 27.03 -8.44
C ASN A 825 -22.57 25.62 -9.01
N PRO A 826 -21.99 25.45 -10.22
CA PRO A 826 -21.83 24.14 -10.86
C PRO A 826 -21.01 23.16 -10.01
N SER A 827 -20.02 23.69 -9.30
CA SER A 827 -19.12 22.93 -8.44
C SER A 827 -19.84 22.34 -7.21
N LEU A 828 -20.85 23.01 -6.66
CA LEU A 828 -21.67 22.50 -5.55
C LEU A 828 -22.76 21.56 -6.06
N ARG A 829 -23.42 21.92 -7.17
CA ARG A 829 -24.35 21.06 -7.91
C ARG A 829 -23.74 19.69 -8.20
N HIS A 830 -22.49 19.66 -8.67
CA HIS A 830 -21.75 18.40 -8.89
C HIS A 830 -21.62 17.56 -7.62
N VAL A 831 -21.31 18.18 -6.48
CA VAL A 831 -21.22 17.45 -5.19
C VAL A 831 -22.56 16.88 -4.78
N ILE A 832 -23.65 17.65 -4.88
CA ILE A 832 -25.00 17.22 -4.52
C ILE A 832 -25.39 15.99 -5.36
N ILE A 833 -25.26 16.09 -6.69
CA ILE A 833 -25.64 15.00 -7.60
C ILE A 833 -24.78 13.77 -7.37
N THR A 834 -23.47 13.94 -7.17
CA THR A 834 -22.58 12.82 -6.87
C THR A 834 -23.03 12.08 -5.61
N LEU A 835 -23.48 12.80 -4.57
CA LEU A 835 -23.99 12.17 -3.36
C LEU A 835 -25.30 11.42 -3.61
N VAL A 836 -26.27 12.05 -4.28
CA VAL A 836 -27.58 11.43 -4.59
C VAL A 836 -27.41 10.21 -5.50
N PHE A 837 -26.63 10.34 -6.57
CA PHE A 837 -26.39 9.25 -7.51
C PHE A 837 -25.63 8.09 -6.86
N ASN A 838 -24.65 8.36 -5.99
CA ASN A 838 -23.98 7.29 -5.24
C ASN A 838 -24.92 6.60 -4.24
N TRP A 839 -25.84 7.35 -3.63
CA TRP A 839 -26.87 6.75 -2.77
C TRP A 839 -27.77 5.82 -3.57
N PHE A 840 -28.27 6.30 -4.72
CA PHE A 840 -29.10 5.51 -5.63
C PHE A 840 -28.37 4.25 -6.14
N ALA A 841 -27.13 4.41 -6.60
CA ALA A 841 -26.31 3.31 -7.08
C ALA A 841 -25.99 2.26 -6.01
N SER A 842 -26.04 2.63 -4.73
CA SER A 842 -25.76 1.71 -3.62
C SER A 842 -27.01 1.09 -3.00
N ASP A 843 -28.13 1.80 -2.98
CA ASP A 843 -29.34 1.44 -2.24
C ASP A 843 -30.57 2.08 -2.90
N ALA A 844 -30.83 1.71 -4.15
CA ALA A 844 -31.90 2.27 -4.98
C ALA A 844 -33.28 2.12 -4.31
N ASN A 845 -34.03 3.21 -4.26
CA ASN A 845 -35.43 3.24 -3.83
C ASN A 845 -36.13 4.48 -4.38
N ASP A 846 -37.45 4.47 -4.33
CA ASP A 846 -38.31 5.50 -4.94
C ASP A 846 -38.04 6.91 -4.40
N GLU A 847 -37.74 7.06 -3.12
CA GLU A 847 -37.45 8.37 -2.52
C GLU A 847 -36.20 9.01 -3.14
N ILE A 848 -35.12 8.23 -3.29
CA ILE A 848 -33.88 8.71 -3.92
C ILE A 848 -34.09 8.91 -5.42
N TRP A 849 -34.81 8.00 -6.07
CA TRP A 849 -35.13 8.08 -7.49
C TRP A 849 -35.90 9.35 -7.83
N MET A 850 -36.91 9.71 -7.03
CA MET A 850 -37.67 10.94 -7.20
C MET A 850 -36.82 12.20 -7.03
N LEU A 851 -35.85 12.18 -6.11
CA LEU A 851 -34.87 13.26 -6.00
C LEU A 851 -33.97 13.35 -7.24
N LEU A 852 -33.55 12.20 -7.78
CA LEU A 852 -32.74 12.14 -9.00
C LEU A 852 -33.52 12.65 -10.22
N LYS A 853 -34.81 12.33 -10.36
CA LYS A 853 -35.68 12.91 -11.40
C LYS A 853 -35.75 14.42 -11.34
N ASN A 854 -35.97 14.97 -10.13
CA ASN A 854 -35.98 16.42 -9.92
C ASN A 854 -34.63 17.06 -10.30
N ILE A 855 -33.53 16.34 -10.08
CA ILE A 855 -32.20 16.76 -10.52
C ILE A 855 -32.12 16.81 -12.05
N PHE A 856 -32.52 15.77 -12.76
CA PHE A 856 -32.50 15.73 -14.23
C PHE A 856 -33.27 16.90 -14.86
N LEU A 857 -34.47 17.20 -14.36
CA LEU A 857 -35.29 18.32 -14.84
C LEU A 857 -34.62 19.68 -14.64
N GLY A 858 -33.71 19.79 -13.68
CA GLY A 858 -33.01 21.04 -13.34
C GLY A 858 -31.62 21.19 -13.96
N LEU A 859 -31.15 20.24 -14.79
CA LEU A 859 -29.81 20.29 -15.39
C LEU A 859 -29.67 21.43 -16.42
N THR A 860 -28.45 21.97 -16.52
CA THR A 860 -28.05 23.03 -17.46
C THR A 860 -26.76 22.66 -18.19
N ILE A 861 -26.33 23.41 -19.21
CA ILE A 861 -25.08 23.11 -19.92
C ILE A 861 -23.84 23.14 -19.02
N GLN A 862 -23.88 23.97 -17.97
CA GLN A 862 -22.80 24.06 -16.99
C GLN A 862 -22.63 22.76 -16.19
N ASP A 863 -23.61 21.86 -16.29
CA ASP A 863 -23.64 20.55 -15.68
C ASP A 863 -23.23 19.43 -16.68
N LYS A 864 -22.55 19.74 -17.80
CA LYS A 864 -22.15 18.70 -18.78
C LYS A 864 -21.36 17.54 -18.16
N ASP A 865 -20.36 17.83 -17.33
CA ASP A 865 -19.57 16.81 -16.62
C ASP A 865 -20.42 15.97 -15.67
N ILE A 866 -21.49 16.56 -15.14
CA ILE A 866 -22.46 15.89 -14.28
C ILE A 866 -23.35 14.96 -15.11
N PHE A 867 -23.78 15.40 -16.29
CA PHE A 867 -24.59 14.56 -17.17
C PHE A 867 -23.83 13.27 -17.55
N ASN A 868 -22.53 13.37 -17.81
CA ASN A 868 -21.67 12.20 -18.05
C ASN A 868 -21.64 11.21 -16.87
N LEU A 869 -21.70 11.68 -15.62
CA LEU A 869 -21.82 10.79 -14.46
C LEU A 869 -23.13 9.98 -14.50
N LEU A 870 -24.24 10.63 -14.90
CA LEU A 870 -25.56 10.02 -14.97
C LEU A 870 -25.68 9.00 -16.12
N LEU A 871 -24.80 9.07 -17.13
CA LEU A 871 -24.69 8.05 -18.19
C LEU A 871 -24.01 6.75 -17.74
N SER A 872 -23.67 6.61 -16.46
CA SER A 872 -23.15 5.36 -15.87
C SER A 872 -24.27 4.33 -15.68
N PHE A 873 -24.88 3.86 -16.77
CA PHE A 873 -26.05 2.95 -16.76
C PHE A 873 -25.79 1.63 -16.04
N ASN A 874 -24.54 1.19 -15.92
CA ASN A 874 -24.15 -0.01 -15.19
C ASN A 874 -24.33 0.10 -13.66
N LYS A 875 -24.61 1.31 -13.14
CA LYS A 875 -24.89 1.58 -11.73
C LYS A 875 -26.38 1.77 -11.43
N VAL A 876 -27.22 1.61 -12.44
CA VAL A 876 -28.67 1.80 -12.34
C VAL A 876 -29.32 0.44 -12.21
N SER A 877 -30.13 0.27 -11.17
CA SER A 877 -30.94 -0.93 -10.95
C SER A 877 -31.87 -1.20 -12.11
N ASP A 878 -32.03 -2.47 -12.49
CA ASP A 878 -32.90 -2.92 -13.59
C ASP A 878 -34.31 -2.35 -13.50
N ALA A 879 -34.88 -2.29 -12.29
CA ALA A 879 -36.19 -1.69 -12.00
C ALA A 879 -36.36 -0.21 -12.45
N TYR A 880 -35.27 0.54 -12.61
CA TYR A 880 -35.29 1.95 -13.02
C TYR A 880 -34.59 2.20 -14.36
N VAL A 881 -34.03 1.16 -15.02
CA VAL A 881 -33.22 1.32 -16.24
C VAL A 881 -34.01 1.96 -17.38
N GLU A 882 -35.23 1.50 -17.64
CA GLU A 882 -36.08 2.03 -18.71
C GLU A 882 -36.32 3.54 -18.51
N GLU A 883 -36.81 3.90 -17.32
CA GLU A 883 -37.13 5.29 -17.00
C GLU A 883 -35.88 6.18 -16.99
N HIS A 884 -34.75 5.67 -16.50
CA HIS A 884 -33.47 6.39 -16.51
C HIS A 884 -32.97 6.68 -17.93
N ILE A 885 -33.12 5.73 -18.86
CA ILE A 885 -32.76 5.94 -20.26
C ILE A 885 -33.67 6.99 -20.90
N LYS A 886 -35.00 6.91 -20.71
CA LYS A 886 -35.97 7.92 -21.17
C LYS A 886 -35.62 9.31 -20.65
N LEU A 887 -35.21 9.40 -19.38
CA LEU A 887 -34.84 10.64 -18.74
C LEU A 887 -33.51 11.21 -19.27
N CYS A 888 -32.50 10.36 -19.52
CA CYS A 888 -31.26 10.79 -20.16
C CYS A 888 -31.50 11.31 -21.59
N TRP A 889 -32.33 10.62 -22.37
CA TRP A 889 -32.67 11.02 -23.73
C TRP A 889 -33.39 12.37 -23.76
N SER A 890 -34.48 12.51 -23.02
CA SER A 890 -35.25 13.76 -22.92
C SER A 890 -34.40 14.93 -22.39
N THR A 891 -33.52 14.68 -21.42
CA THR A 891 -32.58 15.69 -20.92
C THR A 891 -31.58 16.13 -21.99
N SER A 892 -31.04 15.20 -22.78
CA SER A 892 -30.13 15.54 -23.87
C SER A 892 -30.79 16.44 -24.91
N LEU A 893 -32.03 16.11 -25.32
CA LEU A 893 -32.82 16.92 -26.25
C LEU A 893 -33.12 18.30 -25.68
N HIS A 894 -33.51 18.38 -24.40
CA HIS A 894 -33.78 19.65 -23.73
C HIS A 894 -32.55 20.56 -23.72
N LEU A 895 -31.38 20.03 -23.37
CA LEU A 895 -30.12 20.79 -23.30
C LEU A 895 -29.67 21.28 -24.69
N GLU A 896 -29.77 20.45 -25.73
CA GLU A 896 -29.44 20.87 -27.10
C GLU A 896 -30.39 21.95 -27.62
N ASN A 897 -31.71 21.76 -27.45
CA ASN A 897 -32.73 22.68 -27.96
C ASN A 897 -32.69 24.05 -27.29
N LYS A 898 -32.44 24.09 -25.98
CA LYS A 898 -32.45 25.34 -25.21
C LYS A 898 -31.19 26.17 -25.38
N GLU A 899 -30.01 25.53 -25.52
CA GLU A 899 -28.72 26.22 -25.41
C GLU A 899 -27.80 26.03 -26.64
N LYS A 900 -28.26 25.35 -27.70
CA LYS A 900 -27.57 25.19 -28.99
C LYS A 900 -26.17 24.55 -28.89
N VAL A 901 -26.00 23.56 -28.02
CA VAL A 901 -24.74 22.80 -27.88
C VAL A 901 -24.90 21.38 -28.41
N SER A 902 -23.85 20.82 -29.01
CA SER A 902 -23.84 19.43 -29.50
C SER A 902 -23.54 18.43 -28.37
N LEU A 903 -24.44 17.47 -28.15
CA LEU A 903 -24.30 16.34 -27.23
C LEU A 903 -24.22 15.00 -27.97
N ASN A 904 -23.64 15.00 -29.18
CA ASN A 904 -23.55 13.81 -30.04
C ASN A 904 -22.91 12.59 -29.34
N GLN A 905 -21.84 12.79 -28.55
CA GLN A 905 -21.17 11.69 -27.85
C GLN A 905 -22.09 11.07 -26.79
N GLU A 906 -22.72 11.90 -25.98
CA GLU A 906 -23.66 11.48 -24.95
C GLU A 906 -24.89 10.78 -25.56
N LYS A 907 -25.43 11.31 -26.65
CA LYS A 907 -26.51 10.68 -27.42
C LYS A 907 -26.11 9.32 -27.98
N CYS A 908 -24.89 9.16 -28.52
CA CYS A 908 -24.40 7.85 -28.95
C CYS A 908 -24.34 6.84 -27.78
N ILE A 909 -23.92 7.27 -26.58
CA ILE A 909 -23.93 6.41 -25.39
C ILE A 909 -25.36 6.00 -25.02
N ILE A 910 -26.30 6.95 -25.03
CA ILE A 910 -27.72 6.69 -24.73
C ILE A 910 -28.32 5.74 -25.78
N MET A 911 -28.10 5.99 -27.08
CA MET A 911 -28.58 5.13 -28.17
C MET A 911 -28.04 3.70 -28.06
N ASN A 912 -26.74 3.54 -27.81
CA ASN A 912 -26.17 2.22 -27.56
C ASN A 912 -26.85 1.51 -26.39
N ARG A 913 -27.26 2.26 -25.35
CA ARG A 913 -28.00 1.68 -24.23
C ARG A 913 -29.45 1.34 -24.60
N ILE A 914 -30.14 2.17 -25.39
CA ILE A 914 -31.48 1.87 -25.94
C ILE A 914 -31.42 0.58 -26.76
N ILE A 915 -30.49 0.46 -27.70
CA ILE A 915 -30.31 -0.74 -28.54
C ILE A 915 -30.13 -1.99 -27.68
N ASN A 916 -29.28 -1.92 -26.65
CA ASN A 916 -29.05 -3.04 -25.72
C ASN A 916 -30.28 -3.39 -24.85
N ASN A 917 -31.27 -2.51 -24.74
CA ASN A 917 -32.45 -2.67 -23.89
C ASN A 917 -33.76 -2.46 -24.67
N ILE A 918 -33.74 -2.67 -26.01
CA ILE A 918 -34.84 -2.26 -26.90
C ILE A 918 -36.21 -2.83 -26.49
N LYS A 919 -36.21 -4.01 -25.87
CA LYS A 919 -37.41 -4.72 -25.38
C LYS A 919 -38.10 -4.01 -24.21
N LEU A 920 -37.45 -3.05 -23.55
CA LEU A 920 -38.02 -2.29 -22.44
C LEU A 920 -38.86 -1.10 -22.93
N PHE A 921 -38.82 -0.76 -24.21
CA PHE A 921 -39.45 0.46 -24.73
C PHE A 921 -40.66 0.13 -25.63
N ASP A 922 -41.66 1.00 -25.61
CA ASP A 922 -42.79 0.93 -26.53
C ASP A 922 -42.40 1.44 -27.92
N GLU A 923 -43.18 1.04 -28.94
CA GLU A 923 -42.93 1.46 -30.34
C GLU A 923 -42.92 2.99 -30.48
N LYS A 924 -43.79 3.67 -29.72
CA LYS A 924 -43.90 5.13 -29.76
C LYS A 924 -42.59 5.82 -29.36
N PHE A 925 -41.92 5.36 -28.29
CA PHE A 925 -40.63 5.94 -27.88
C PHE A 925 -39.50 5.58 -28.84
N LEU A 926 -39.58 4.44 -29.53
CA LEU A 926 -38.56 4.03 -30.51
C LEU A 926 -38.69 4.78 -31.84
N ASP A 927 -39.90 5.23 -32.19
CA ASP A 927 -40.18 6.07 -33.37
C ASP A 927 -39.75 7.53 -33.19
N GLU A 928 -39.70 8.03 -31.93
CA GLU A 928 -39.24 9.38 -31.53
C GLU A 928 -37.71 9.49 -31.41
#